data_AF-A0A958V5N3-F1
#
_entry.id   AF-A0A958V5N3-F1
#
_cell.length_a   1.000
_cell.length_b   1.000
_cell.length_c   1.000
_cell.angle_alpha   90.00
_cell.angle_beta   90.00
_cell.angle_gamma   90.00
#
_symmetry.space_group_name_H-M   'P 1'
#
loop_
_entity.id
_entity.type
_entity.pdbx_description
1 polymer ?
#
loop_
_entity_poly.entity_id
_entity_poly.type
_entity_poly.pdbx_seq_one_letter_code
_entity_poly.pdbx_strand_id
1 'polypeptide(L)'
;ISTAFNNQGLTDFSQGTDYSILENARKLTQGVDFTLNPQLGYITLNRRLAESDILAVAFEYTDSNATSGENVFRVGELSSDGVTAPKNLVVKLLRSEIVNTGIPMWNLMMKNIYALPGAYQLSQDGFRIEVMYQDDKEGVPLNILQNAATSEEIRKTSLMRMMRVDRLDYSGQETNRTGDFFKGDGFFDFVPGITVDTQNGLIIFPTVEPFGESSTPPDIHSGELGQILTNPADGYLVFNELYNHTKSQAKNDYQNKDKYFLKGYFKSESSNGIPLGAFNVPRGSVTVTSGGRELMEGVDYVVDYQNGMVQIIDPNLLASNAPINVSVENNNGFNQQRRSFVGVDIQHIFSEDFAIGGTILNLNERPFTPKYQFGSEPVNNTIIGFNLNYKTEVPKLTKWVNKLPNIDTDVASNLSIRAEAAYLLPGSPKGIDLNGEAATYIDDFEGSQIPLDISSPRQWFLASTPDPSKQNNNELIFTTTIPNDPTGDLGYGAKRSKLAWYTIDRLFYGSNLKPDNINNEELSRAEVRRVSYDELFPELNLDITQSNIVNTFDLAYYPDERGPYNFNNAVNYNTNHYTDGQPEDKWGGIMRSLNTTDFQQANIEYIQFWLMDPYKNYSITPQEGAPATVNPADFGGDLYFNLGNISEDILHDNRRMYENGLPADGVKVYYPDIGSNIDSTAYSDIPTKQALLYAFTEKDDERRNQDLGLDGLTDTEEAARFGNLGSDPANDNYVFFRGGQLDAENASILTRYRNYNNTQGNSETANNSTEGFPTAATSYPDIEDINKDQTMSTAESYYQYKVSLSPDSLLIGHNNIVDRKEVNVTLPDGSTQTTVWYQFRIPISSPNEVIGSISDFNSIRFMRMFLTRFKIPVVLRFGDLQLVRGDWRRYTKTLDETINPPIDLTSEQNRNFEVGVVNIQENERKQPIPYVLPPGVRRERLQGTTTIQEQNEQSLLVKVKDLKAGETRAVYKNTSFDLRMFNRLRMFIHAESIAGQPDVNDDDLVAVIRLGSDTDDNFYQIELPLKDNPAWYE
;
A
#
# COMPACT_ATOMS: atom_id res chain seq x y z
N ILE A 1 2.70 -9.73 -32.58
CA ILE A 1 4.06 -9.87 -32.02
C ILE A 1 4.41 -11.35 -31.80
N SER A 2 3.59 -12.11 -31.06
CA SER A 2 3.73 -13.59 -30.94
C SER A 2 3.89 -14.29 -32.30
N THR A 3 3.04 -13.96 -33.29
CA THR A 3 3.17 -14.49 -34.66
C THR A 3 4.49 -14.11 -35.34
N ALA A 4 5.04 -12.92 -35.05
CA ALA A 4 6.31 -12.46 -35.62
C ALA A 4 7.51 -13.17 -34.97
N PHE A 5 7.45 -13.45 -33.66
CA PHE A 5 8.45 -14.25 -32.95
C PHE A 5 8.41 -15.72 -33.37
N ASN A 6 7.22 -16.32 -33.45
CA ASN A 6 7.03 -17.68 -33.94
C ASN A 6 7.52 -17.83 -35.40
N ASN A 7 7.26 -16.84 -36.26
CA ASN A 7 7.78 -16.82 -37.63
C ASN A 7 9.31 -16.66 -37.72
N GLN A 8 9.97 -16.18 -36.66
CA GLN A 8 11.43 -16.09 -36.53
C GLN A 8 12.04 -17.34 -35.85
N GLY A 9 11.23 -18.36 -35.52
CA GLY A 9 11.69 -19.54 -34.79
C GLY A 9 11.98 -19.28 -33.31
N LEU A 10 11.56 -18.12 -32.79
CA LEU A 10 11.62 -17.73 -31.39
C LEU A 10 10.32 -18.18 -30.71
N THR A 11 10.31 -19.43 -30.22
CA THR A 11 9.21 -19.97 -29.40
C THR A 11 9.43 -19.62 -27.93
N ASP A 12 8.36 -19.60 -27.13
CA ASP A 12 8.39 -19.47 -25.66
C ASP A 12 8.71 -18.08 -25.07
N PHE A 13 8.33 -16.98 -25.75
CA PHE A 13 8.39 -15.63 -25.17
C PHE A 13 7.09 -15.28 -24.43
N SER A 14 7.19 -14.82 -23.18
CA SER A 14 6.05 -14.34 -22.39
C SER A 14 6.06 -12.82 -22.19
N GLN A 15 4.86 -12.23 -22.34
CA GLN A 15 4.65 -10.83 -22.00
C GLN A 15 4.82 -10.60 -20.49
N GLY A 16 5.41 -9.46 -20.12
CA GLY A 16 5.70 -9.06 -18.74
C GLY A 16 7.08 -9.53 -18.24
N THR A 17 7.65 -10.60 -18.83
CA THR A 17 9.00 -11.08 -18.53
C THR A 17 10.00 -10.75 -19.63
N ASP A 18 9.67 -11.07 -20.89
CA ASP A 18 10.60 -10.94 -22.02
C ASP A 18 10.32 -9.68 -22.86
N TYR A 19 9.06 -9.24 -22.91
CA TYR A 19 8.65 -8.03 -23.60
C TYR A 19 7.42 -7.40 -22.94
N SER A 20 7.23 -6.11 -23.18
CA SER A 20 6.03 -5.35 -22.80
C SER A 20 5.46 -4.65 -24.03
N ILE A 21 4.16 -4.39 -24.04
CA ILE A 21 3.48 -3.67 -25.12
C ILE A 21 2.92 -2.37 -24.57
N LEU A 22 3.15 -1.27 -25.30
CA LEU A 22 2.57 0.04 -25.01
C LEU A 22 1.98 0.63 -26.30
N GLU A 23 0.76 1.18 -26.22
CA GLU A 23 0.10 1.80 -27.37
C GLU A 23 0.26 3.33 -27.37
N ASN A 24 0.04 3.97 -26.22
CA ASN A 24 0.15 5.43 -26.03
C ASN A 24 1.28 5.82 -25.06
N ALA A 25 2.49 5.32 -25.33
CA ALA A 25 3.64 5.64 -24.49
C ALA A 25 3.98 7.14 -24.52
N ARG A 26 4.13 7.76 -23.33
CA ARG A 26 4.63 9.13 -23.22
C ARG A 26 6.14 9.18 -23.43
N LYS A 27 6.60 9.87 -24.48
CA LYS A 27 8.02 10.20 -24.64
C LYS A 27 8.45 11.20 -23.56
N LEU A 28 9.37 10.78 -22.69
CA LEU A 28 9.95 11.64 -21.67
C LEU A 28 10.93 12.64 -22.30
N THR A 29 10.94 13.87 -21.77
CA THR A 29 11.81 14.95 -22.25
C THR A 29 13.02 15.13 -21.32
N GLN A 30 14.24 15.05 -21.87
CA GLN A 30 15.46 15.28 -21.10
C GLN A 30 15.52 16.72 -20.57
N GLY A 31 15.91 16.90 -19.32
CA GLY A 31 15.94 18.19 -18.61
C GLY A 31 14.60 18.61 -18.00
N VAL A 32 13.50 17.92 -18.34
CA VAL A 32 12.16 18.17 -17.77
C VAL A 32 11.69 16.95 -16.98
N ASP A 33 11.66 15.79 -17.62
CA ASP A 33 11.16 14.54 -17.03
C ASP A 33 12.31 13.68 -16.45
N PHE A 34 13.51 13.78 -17.02
CA PHE A 34 14.69 13.02 -16.60
C PHE A 34 16.00 13.74 -16.93
N THR A 35 17.08 13.37 -16.23
CA THR A 35 18.46 13.72 -16.59
C THR A 35 19.24 12.47 -17.00
N LEU A 36 20.28 12.65 -17.82
CA LEU A 36 21.14 11.58 -18.30
C LEU A 36 22.58 11.91 -17.91
N ASN A 37 23.30 10.96 -17.33
CA ASN A 37 24.76 11.01 -17.26
C ASN A 37 25.31 10.38 -18.55
N PRO A 38 25.81 11.17 -19.52
CA PRO A 38 26.17 10.65 -20.84
C PRO A 38 27.47 9.82 -20.83
N GLN A 39 28.28 9.91 -19.77
CA GLN A 39 29.52 9.15 -19.65
C GLN A 39 29.29 7.78 -19.02
N LEU A 40 28.51 7.73 -17.95
CA LEU A 40 28.21 6.49 -17.22
C LEU A 40 26.96 5.77 -17.73
N GLY A 41 26.11 6.45 -18.51
CA GLY A 41 24.98 5.82 -19.21
C GLY A 41 23.74 5.56 -18.36
N TYR A 42 23.57 6.24 -17.23
CA TYR A 42 22.37 6.11 -16.39
C TYR A 42 21.44 7.31 -16.49
N ILE A 43 20.15 7.04 -16.27
CA ILE A 43 19.08 8.05 -16.26
C ILE A 43 18.56 8.26 -14.83
N THR A 44 18.31 9.52 -14.48
CA THR A 44 17.65 9.89 -13.22
C THR A 44 16.30 10.49 -13.57
N LEU A 45 15.21 9.86 -13.12
CA LEU A 45 13.87 10.36 -13.34
C LEU A 45 13.55 11.44 -12.29
N ASN A 46 12.92 12.53 -12.71
CA ASN A 46 12.49 13.61 -11.80
C ASN A 46 11.24 13.24 -11.00
N ARG A 47 10.56 12.16 -11.39
CA ARG A 47 9.45 11.57 -10.65
C ARG A 47 9.72 10.08 -10.45
N ARG A 48 9.31 9.57 -9.29
CA ARG A 48 9.25 8.12 -9.07
C ARG A 48 8.19 7.52 -10.00
N LEU A 49 8.53 6.40 -10.65
CA LEU A 49 7.58 5.61 -11.42
C LEU A 49 6.61 4.89 -10.48
N ALA A 50 5.35 4.77 -10.89
CA ALA A 50 4.39 3.89 -10.22
C ALA A 50 4.83 2.42 -10.33
N GLU A 51 4.20 1.53 -9.57
CA GLU A 51 4.56 0.11 -9.49
C GLU A 51 4.35 -0.64 -10.81
N SER A 52 3.28 -0.30 -11.55
CA SER A 52 2.91 -0.88 -12.85
C SER A 52 3.44 -0.11 -14.07
N ASP A 53 4.22 0.96 -13.87
CA ASP A 53 4.75 1.76 -14.98
C ASP A 53 5.84 0.99 -15.74
N ILE A 54 5.71 0.96 -17.07
CA ILE A 54 6.73 0.44 -17.98
C ILE A 54 7.72 1.55 -18.35
N LEU A 55 9.02 1.24 -18.31
CA LEU A 55 10.07 2.16 -18.76
C LEU A 55 10.92 1.49 -19.84
N ALA A 56 11.04 2.16 -20.97
CA ALA A 56 11.88 1.73 -22.08
C ALA A 56 12.66 2.89 -22.69
N VAL A 57 13.77 2.57 -23.34
CA VAL A 57 14.70 3.53 -23.95
C VAL A 57 15.15 3.09 -25.33
N ALA A 58 15.47 4.07 -26.17
CA ALA A 58 16.25 3.88 -27.39
C ALA A 58 17.31 4.99 -27.44
N PHE A 59 18.56 4.61 -27.74
CA PHE A 59 19.68 5.53 -27.72
C PHE A 59 20.80 5.09 -28.66
N GLU A 60 21.65 6.04 -29.01
CA GLU A 60 22.90 5.84 -29.75
C GLU A 60 24.05 6.38 -28.91
N TYR A 61 25.19 5.68 -28.92
CA TYR A 61 26.39 6.11 -28.23
C TYR A 61 27.62 5.85 -29.08
N THR A 62 28.70 6.58 -28.81
CA THR A 62 29.98 6.41 -29.49
C THR A 62 31.01 5.87 -28.52
N ASP A 63 31.65 4.75 -28.86
CA ASP A 63 32.81 4.23 -28.13
C ASP A 63 34.07 4.44 -28.96
N SER A 64 34.92 5.36 -28.51
CA SER A 64 36.19 5.68 -29.17
C SER A 64 37.24 4.57 -29.04
N ASN A 65 37.04 3.59 -28.14
CA ASN A 65 37.95 2.47 -27.91
C ASN A 65 37.50 1.19 -28.64
N ALA A 66 36.41 1.24 -29.40
CA ALA A 66 35.89 0.10 -30.15
C ALA A 66 36.93 -0.40 -31.17
N THR A 67 37.30 -1.68 -31.05
CA THR A 67 38.34 -2.31 -31.88
C THR A 67 37.84 -2.75 -33.27
N SER A 68 36.54 -2.64 -33.54
CA SER A 68 35.87 -3.20 -34.73
C SER A 68 35.75 -2.23 -35.93
N GLY A 69 36.25 -0.99 -35.83
CA GLY A 69 36.14 0.01 -36.90
C GLY A 69 34.76 0.67 -37.02
N GLU A 70 33.76 0.17 -36.27
CA GLU A 70 32.49 0.83 -36.00
C GLU A 70 32.55 1.48 -34.62
N ASN A 71 32.44 2.81 -34.57
CA ASN A 71 32.53 3.56 -33.32
C ASN A 71 31.15 3.99 -32.81
N VAL A 72 30.08 3.82 -33.59
CA VAL A 72 28.71 4.21 -33.22
C VAL A 72 27.87 2.97 -33.02
N PHE A 73 27.30 2.84 -31.83
CA PHE A 73 26.44 1.74 -31.43
C PHE A 73 25.03 2.24 -31.17
N ARG A 74 24.05 1.38 -31.45
CA ARG A 74 22.64 1.69 -31.31
C ARG A 74 21.90 0.61 -30.56
N VAL A 75 20.98 1.04 -29.71
CA VAL A 75 20.10 0.18 -28.94
C VAL A 75 18.66 0.64 -29.13
N GLY A 76 17.81 -0.22 -29.68
CA GLY A 76 16.42 0.08 -30.02
C GLY A 76 16.26 0.87 -31.32
N GLU A 77 15.03 1.28 -31.61
CA GLU A 77 14.64 2.07 -32.78
C GLU A 77 14.30 3.51 -32.41
N LEU A 78 14.74 4.47 -33.23
CA LEU A 78 14.41 5.88 -33.05
C LEU A 78 13.22 6.26 -33.94
N SER A 79 12.34 7.12 -33.42
CA SER A 79 11.21 7.66 -34.19
C SER A 79 11.63 8.39 -35.48
N SER A 80 12.88 8.82 -35.59
CA SER A 80 13.45 9.49 -36.77
C SER A 80 13.77 8.54 -37.94
N ASP A 81 13.69 7.22 -37.73
CA ASP A 81 14.14 6.22 -38.71
C ASP A 81 13.07 5.84 -39.75
N GLY A 82 11.95 6.58 -39.80
CA GLY A 82 10.88 6.35 -40.78
C GLY A 82 9.86 5.29 -40.37
N VAL A 83 9.85 4.85 -39.11
CA VAL A 83 8.74 4.08 -38.54
C VAL A 83 7.59 5.04 -38.24
N THR A 84 6.59 5.08 -39.12
CA THR A 84 5.39 5.90 -38.97
C THR A 84 4.24 5.08 -38.41
N ALA A 85 3.46 5.67 -37.50
CA ALA A 85 2.22 5.08 -36.99
C ALA A 85 1.32 4.62 -38.17
N PRO A 86 0.67 3.45 -38.08
CA PRO A 86 0.48 2.60 -36.89
C PRO A 86 1.53 1.49 -36.69
N LYS A 87 2.71 1.58 -37.33
CA LYS A 87 3.76 0.57 -37.11
C LYS A 87 4.36 0.68 -35.71
N ASN A 88 4.67 -0.46 -35.11
CA ASN A 88 5.27 -0.54 -33.78
C ASN A 88 6.75 -0.13 -33.81
N LEU A 89 7.19 0.58 -32.77
CA LEU A 89 8.60 0.92 -32.53
C LEU A 89 9.20 -0.08 -31.53
N VAL A 90 10.33 -0.71 -31.87
CA VAL A 90 10.99 -1.66 -30.97
C VAL A 90 12.06 -0.96 -30.15
N VAL A 91 11.93 -0.96 -28.82
CA VAL A 91 12.82 -0.26 -27.89
C VAL A 91 13.33 -1.18 -26.78
N LYS A 92 14.42 -0.80 -26.10
CA LYS A 92 14.97 -1.59 -24.99
C LYS A 92 14.17 -1.34 -23.71
N LEU A 93 13.65 -2.42 -23.14
CA LEU A 93 12.99 -2.41 -21.85
C LEU A 93 14.00 -2.23 -20.71
N LEU A 94 13.72 -1.31 -19.78
CA LEU A 94 14.46 -1.11 -18.53
C LEU A 94 13.66 -1.58 -17.32
N ARG A 95 12.33 -1.52 -17.40
CA ARG A 95 11.39 -1.98 -16.39
C ARG A 95 10.09 -2.40 -17.05
N SER A 96 9.56 -3.57 -16.70
CA SER A 96 8.25 -4.07 -17.12
C SER A 96 7.16 -3.80 -16.08
N GLU A 97 5.93 -4.10 -16.46
CA GLU A 97 4.73 -4.07 -15.62
C GLU A 97 4.70 -5.17 -14.54
N ILE A 98 5.57 -6.18 -14.61
CA ILE A 98 5.72 -7.22 -13.60
C ILE A 98 7.12 -7.10 -12.97
N VAL A 99 7.18 -6.76 -11.69
CA VAL A 99 8.45 -6.74 -10.97
C VAL A 99 8.88 -8.17 -10.65
N ASN A 100 10.00 -8.61 -11.23
CA ASN A 100 10.64 -9.87 -10.91
C ASN A 100 12.13 -9.61 -10.62
N THR A 101 12.59 -9.92 -9.41
CA THR A 101 13.98 -9.67 -9.01
C THR A 101 14.95 -10.73 -9.52
N GLY A 102 14.46 -11.88 -9.97
CA GLY A 102 15.25 -12.99 -10.51
C GLY A 102 15.69 -12.83 -11.97
N ILE A 103 15.23 -11.77 -12.67
CA ILE A 103 15.58 -11.52 -14.07
C ILE A 103 16.64 -10.41 -14.21
N PRO A 104 17.51 -10.46 -15.24
CA PRO A 104 18.59 -9.48 -15.41
C PRO A 104 18.14 -8.02 -15.53
N MET A 105 16.89 -7.78 -15.90
CA MET A 105 16.30 -6.43 -15.94
C MET A 105 16.33 -5.74 -14.58
N TRP A 106 16.16 -6.48 -13.47
CA TRP A 106 16.25 -5.93 -12.11
C TRP A 106 17.61 -5.29 -11.79
N ASN A 107 18.68 -5.83 -12.39
CA ASN A 107 20.04 -5.35 -12.21
C ASN A 107 20.30 -4.03 -12.95
N LEU A 108 19.44 -3.64 -13.90
CA LEU A 108 19.54 -2.34 -14.58
C LEU A 108 19.14 -1.17 -13.67
N MET A 109 18.36 -1.42 -12.62
CA MET A 109 18.03 -0.41 -11.62
C MET A 109 19.23 -0.15 -10.72
N MET A 110 19.73 1.09 -10.73
CA MET A 110 20.78 1.56 -9.81
C MET A 110 20.27 1.67 -8.38
N LYS A 111 21.04 1.13 -7.43
CA LYS A 111 20.70 1.04 -6.00
C LYS A 111 21.80 1.60 -5.09
N ASN A 112 22.67 2.43 -5.66
CA ASN A 112 23.86 3.02 -5.02
C ASN A 112 23.73 4.55 -4.83
N ILE A 113 22.52 5.11 -4.99
CA ILE A 113 22.22 6.54 -4.90
C ILE A 113 21.28 6.78 -3.71
N TYR A 114 21.68 7.67 -2.80
CA TYR A 114 20.97 7.93 -1.54
C TYR A 114 20.63 9.41 -1.43
N ALA A 115 19.35 9.71 -1.21
CA ALA A 115 18.89 11.09 -1.02
C ALA A 115 19.19 11.59 0.41
N LEU A 116 19.71 12.80 0.53
CA LEU A 116 19.81 13.51 1.80
C LEU A 116 18.48 14.24 2.07
N PRO A 117 17.74 13.88 3.13
CA PRO A 117 16.43 14.46 3.40
C PRO A 117 16.49 15.99 3.55
N GLY A 118 15.67 16.71 2.77
CA GLY A 118 15.58 18.18 2.82
C GLY A 118 16.76 18.91 2.20
N ALA A 119 17.72 18.21 1.59
CA ALA A 119 18.86 18.81 0.92
C ALA A 119 18.52 19.24 -0.50
N TYR A 120 18.85 20.50 -0.83
CA TYR A 120 18.85 21.03 -2.18
C TYR A 120 20.03 21.98 -2.33
N GLN A 121 20.59 22.10 -3.53
CA GLN A 121 21.70 23.02 -3.81
C GLN A 121 22.82 22.90 -2.77
N LEU A 122 23.33 21.68 -2.61
CA LEU A 122 24.38 21.35 -1.65
C LEU A 122 25.63 22.18 -1.94
N SER A 123 26.12 22.86 -0.90
CA SER A 123 27.43 23.49 -0.90
C SER A 123 28.49 22.47 -0.47
N GLN A 124 29.66 22.54 -1.10
CA GLN A 124 30.85 21.81 -0.64
C GLN A 124 31.29 22.30 0.75
N ASP A 125 31.06 23.58 1.07
CA ASP A 125 31.43 24.13 2.37
C ASP A 125 30.56 23.54 3.50
N GLY A 126 31.23 23.06 4.55
CA GLY A 126 30.57 22.41 5.68
C GLY A 126 29.93 21.05 5.34
N PHE A 127 30.13 20.52 4.13
CA PHE A 127 29.68 19.17 3.78
C PHE A 127 30.52 18.14 4.51
N ARG A 128 29.90 17.40 5.42
CA ARG A 128 30.54 16.37 6.24
C ARG A 128 29.58 15.22 6.36
N ILE A 129 29.80 14.17 5.58
CA ILE A 129 29.04 12.92 5.66
C ILE A 129 30.01 11.80 6.04
N GLU A 130 29.53 10.88 6.86
CA GLU A 130 30.24 9.70 7.30
C GLU A 130 29.35 8.48 7.11
N VAL A 131 29.98 7.39 6.67
CA VAL A 131 29.34 6.07 6.60
C VAL A 131 29.63 5.34 7.91
N MET A 132 28.57 4.94 8.61
CA MET A 132 28.65 4.23 9.89
C MET A 132 27.99 2.86 9.78
N TYR A 133 28.44 1.93 10.61
CA TYR A 133 27.87 0.61 10.81
C TYR A 133 27.50 0.47 12.29
N GLN A 134 26.25 0.06 12.57
CA GLN A 134 25.81 -0.26 13.92
C GLN A 134 26.35 -1.63 14.31
N ASP A 135 27.38 -1.63 15.17
CA ASP A 135 27.92 -2.85 15.75
C ASP A 135 27.16 -3.16 17.05
N ASP A 136 26.40 -4.26 17.05
CA ASP A 136 25.58 -4.63 18.21
C ASP A 136 26.41 -4.98 19.45
N LYS A 137 27.67 -5.43 19.29
CA LYS A 137 28.55 -5.73 20.43
C LYS A 137 28.99 -4.48 21.17
N GLU A 138 29.21 -3.40 20.43
CA GLU A 138 29.64 -2.10 20.99
C GLU A 138 28.44 -1.23 21.37
N GLY A 139 27.26 -1.50 20.79
CA GLY A 139 26.01 -0.78 21.06
C GLY A 139 25.98 0.63 20.48
N VAL A 140 27.01 1.03 19.72
CA VAL A 140 27.14 2.36 19.11
C VAL A 140 27.54 2.24 17.64
N PRO A 141 27.05 3.12 16.74
CA PRO A 141 27.53 3.18 15.37
C PRO A 141 29.01 3.55 15.29
N LEU A 142 29.78 2.78 14.52
CA LEU A 142 31.20 3.00 14.26
C LEU A 142 31.46 3.22 12.78
N ASN A 143 32.51 3.96 12.43
CA ASN A 143 32.93 4.19 11.04
C ASN A 143 33.92 3.14 10.51
N ILE A 144 34.18 2.08 11.27
CA ILE A 144 35.10 0.97 10.97
C ILE A 144 34.41 -0.36 11.26
N LEU A 145 34.88 -1.43 10.62
CA LEU A 145 34.42 -2.80 10.90
C LEU A 145 35.35 -3.47 11.93
N GLN A 146 35.29 -3.02 13.18
CA GLN A 146 36.23 -3.42 14.24
C GLN A 146 36.25 -4.93 14.49
N ASN A 147 35.13 -5.62 14.26
CA ASN A 147 34.94 -7.04 14.51
C ASN A 147 35.13 -7.94 13.26
N ALA A 148 35.61 -7.40 12.13
CA ALA A 148 35.85 -8.18 10.92
C ALA A 148 37.01 -9.18 11.07
N ALA A 149 36.80 -10.41 10.63
CA ALA A 149 37.72 -11.53 10.67
C ALA A 149 38.67 -11.60 9.45
N THR A 150 38.39 -10.86 8.37
CA THR A 150 39.18 -10.89 7.13
C THR A 150 40.63 -10.45 7.33
N SER A 151 40.89 -9.28 7.92
CA SER A 151 42.25 -8.81 8.20
C SER A 151 42.31 -7.73 9.27
N GLU A 152 43.50 -7.53 9.85
CA GLU A 152 43.76 -6.42 10.80
C GLU A 152 43.73 -5.04 10.12
N GLU A 153 44.03 -4.99 8.82
CA GLU A 153 43.96 -3.75 8.02
C GLU A 153 42.52 -3.29 7.84
N ILE A 154 41.59 -4.23 7.59
CA ILE A 154 40.15 -3.95 7.48
C ILE A 154 39.60 -3.39 8.79
N ARG A 155 39.98 -3.97 9.95
CA ARG A 155 39.54 -3.48 11.27
C ARG A 155 39.97 -2.04 11.60
N LYS A 156 40.93 -1.48 10.87
CA LYS A 156 41.46 -0.11 11.07
C LYS A 156 41.14 0.84 9.93
N THR A 157 40.52 0.35 8.86
CA THR A 157 40.20 1.15 7.68
C THR A 157 38.76 1.63 7.79
N SER A 158 38.53 2.93 7.59
CA SER A 158 37.18 3.49 7.64
C SER A 158 36.33 3.01 6.46
N LEU A 159 35.03 2.85 6.69
CA LEU A 159 34.04 2.44 5.69
C LEU A 159 34.08 3.31 4.43
N MET A 160 34.26 4.63 4.59
CA MET A 160 34.38 5.55 3.46
C MET A 160 35.55 5.21 2.52
N ARG A 161 36.69 4.82 3.08
CA ARG A 161 37.89 4.42 2.33
C ARG A 161 37.69 3.06 1.67
N MET A 162 37.05 2.13 2.36
CA MET A 162 36.69 0.82 1.79
C MET A 162 35.74 0.97 0.60
N MET A 163 34.70 1.80 0.74
CA MET A 163 33.66 2.05 -0.27
C MET A 163 34.06 3.09 -1.31
N ARG A 164 35.34 3.51 -1.34
CA ARG A 164 35.91 4.41 -2.35
C ARG A 164 35.26 5.80 -2.42
N VAL A 165 34.63 6.24 -1.34
CA VAL A 165 34.07 7.59 -1.19
C VAL A 165 34.98 8.54 -0.40
N ASP A 166 36.18 8.08 -0.02
CA ASP A 166 37.29 8.90 0.52
C ASP A 166 38.61 8.42 -0.12
N ARG A 167 38.96 9.04 -1.24
CA ARG A 167 40.15 8.72 -2.05
C ARG A 167 40.99 9.96 -2.32
N LEU A 168 40.35 11.12 -2.42
CA LEU A 168 40.98 12.36 -2.79
C LEU A 168 41.54 13.07 -1.56
N ASP A 169 42.47 13.99 -1.78
CA ASP A 169 42.80 15.00 -0.79
C ASP A 169 41.91 16.23 -0.95
N TYR A 170 42.07 17.21 -0.06
CA TYR A 170 41.35 18.48 -0.10
C TYR A 170 41.50 19.24 -1.44
N SER A 171 42.55 18.98 -2.22
CA SER A 171 42.77 19.59 -3.54
C SER A 171 42.11 18.83 -4.69
N GLY A 172 41.44 17.71 -4.40
CA GLY A 172 40.80 16.84 -5.37
C GLY A 172 41.78 15.89 -6.09
N GLN A 173 42.98 15.69 -5.55
CA GLN A 173 43.97 14.77 -6.12
C GLN A 173 43.90 13.40 -5.43
N GLU A 174 44.05 12.32 -6.21
CA GLU A 174 44.10 10.97 -5.63
C GLU A 174 45.29 10.82 -4.68
N THR A 175 45.00 10.33 -3.48
CA THR A 175 46.02 10.09 -2.46
C THR A 175 46.84 8.82 -2.73
N ASN A 176 48.02 8.72 -2.11
CA ASN A 176 48.78 7.48 -2.14
C ASN A 176 48.01 6.34 -1.45
N ARG A 177 48.21 5.12 -1.95
CA ARG A 177 47.63 3.92 -1.35
C ARG A 177 48.43 3.43 -0.15
N THR A 178 47.73 2.85 0.82
CA THR A 178 48.30 2.07 1.92
C THR A 178 47.63 0.71 1.88
N GLY A 179 48.39 -0.34 1.51
CA GLY A 179 47.81 -1.63 1.17
C GLY A 179 46.88 -1.54 -0.05
N ASP A 180 45.68 -2.10 0.07
CA ASP A 180 44.69 -2.14 -1.02
C ASP A 180 43.81 -0.88 -1.10
N PHE A 181 43.90 0.02 -0.12
CA PHE A 181 43.02 1.19 0.02
C PHE A 181 43.76 2.52 -0.19
N PHE A 182 43.05 3.53 -0.70
CA PHE A 182 43.54 4.91 -0.72
C PHE A 182 43.67 5.45 0.71
N LYS A 183 44.61 6.37 0.95
CA LYS A 183 44.79 6.97 2.29
C LYS A 183 43.63 7.91 2.63
N GLY A 184 43.12 8.65 1.64
CA GLY A 184 42.06 9.63 1.82
C GLY A 184 42.50 10.84 2.65
N ASP A 185 41.60 11.79 2.84
CA ASP A 185 41.74 12.90 3.80
C ASP A 185 40.83 12.76 5.02
N GLY A 186 40.02 11.70 5.07
CA GLY A 186 39.09 11.41 6.14
C GLY A 186 37.72 12.10 5.99
N PHE A 187 37.48 12.79 4.88
CA PHE A 187 36.18 13.35 4.52
C PHE A 187 35.60 12.67 3.30
N PHE A 188 34.29 12.71 3.17
CA PHE A 188 33.62 12.26 1.96
C PHE A 188 34.04 13.12 0.76
N ASP A 189 34.49 12.47 -0.31
CA ASP A 189 34.89 13.10 -1.57
C ASP A 189 33.70 13.82 -2.20
N PHE A 190 33.68 15.16 -2.17
CA PHE A 190 32.64 15.96 -2.81
C PHE A 190 33.00 16.23 -4.28
N VAL A 191 32.53 15.35 -5.18
CA VAL A 191 32.76 15.48 -6.63
C VAL A 191 31.41 15.59 -7.34
N PRO A 192 31.01 16.81 -7.75
CA PRO A 192 29.72 17.04 -8.41
C PRO A 192 29.51 16.14 -9.63
N GLY A 193 28.35 15.46 -9.67
CA GLY A 193 27.95 14.56 -10.75
C GLY A 193 28.56 13.15 -10.72
N ILE A 194 29.52 12.90 -9.81
CA ILE A 194 30.15 11.57 -9.64
C ILE A 194 29.80 10.99 -8.27
N THR A 195 30.08 11.69 -7.19
CA THR A 195 29.80 11.24 -5.81
C THR A 195 28.69 12.03 -5.14
N VAL A 196 28.36 13.22 -5.66
CA VAL A 196 27.27 14.06 -5.15
C VAL A 196 26.49 14.70 -6.30
N ASP A 197 25.16 14.59 -6.30
CA ASP A 197 24.26 15.47 -7.06
C ASP A 197 23.96 16.70 -6.19
N THR A 198 24.61 17.82 -6.53
CA THR A 198 24.48 19.05 -5.75
C THR A 198 23.11 19.68 -5.87
N GLN A 199 22.41 19.49 -7.00
CA GLN A 199 21.12 20.12 -7.24
C GLN A 199 20.03 19.47 -6.39
N ASN A 200 19.96 18.13 -6.43
CA ASN A 200 18.90 17.34 -5.82
C ASN A 200 19.26 16.77 -4.44
N GLY A 201 20.48 17.02 -3.96
CA GLY A 201 20.90 16.56 -2.64
C GLY A 201 21.12 15.05 -2.56
N LEU A 202 21.69 14.43 -3.61
CA LEU A 202 21.91 12.99 -3.64
C LEU A 202 23.39 12.66 -3.41
N ILE A 203 23.65 11.59 -2.68
CA ILE A 203 24.96 10.95 -2.56
C ILE A 203 24.99 9.75 -3.50
N ILE A 204 26.10 9.60 -4.22
CA ILE A 204 26.31 8.55 -5.21
C ILE A 204 27.57 7.78 -4.80
N PHE A 205 27.43 6.48 -4.57
CA PHE A 205 28.60 5.62 -4.40
C PHE A 205 29.20 5.28 -5.77
N PRO A 206 30.53 5.29 -5.91
CA PRO A 206 31.20 5.03 -7.20
C PRO A 206 31.25 3.54 -7.59
N THR A 207 30.44 2.70 -6.95
CA THR A 207 30.35 1.24 -7.13
C THR A 207 28.89 0.83 -7.29
N VAL A 208 28.62 -0.33 -7.91
CA VAL A 208 27.25 -0.77 -8.23
C VAL A 208 26.55 -1.23 -6.95
N GLU A 209 27.24 -2.00 -6.13
CA GLU A 209 26.73 -2.59 -4.89
C GLU A 209 27.67 -2.31 -3.71
N PRO A 210 27.79 -1.07 -3.21
CA PRO A 210 28.76 -0.70 -2.18
C PRO A 210 28.68 -1.55 -0.91
N PHE A 211 27.48 -1.93 -0.47
CA PHE A 211 27.26 -2.73 0.75
C PHE A 211 27.22 -4.25 0.48
N GLY A 212 27.25 -4.66 -0.78
CA GLY A 212 27.07 -6.05 -1.23
C GLY A 212 28.22 -6.52 -2.11
N GLU A 213 27.90 -7.36 -3.09
CA GLU A 213 28.82 -7.90 -4.09
C GLU A 213 28.12 -8.04 -5.44
N SER A 214 28.52 -7.22 -6.39
CA SER A 214 28.03 -7.32 -7.77
C SER A 214 28.74 -8.44 -8.53
N SER A 215 28.13 -8.87 -9.64
CA SER A 215 28.74 -9.82 -10.59
C SER A 215 29.91 -9.24 -11.40
N THR A 216 30.29 -7.98 -11.16
CA THR A 216 31.44 -7.34 -11.80
C THR A 216 32.70 -8.13 -11.44
N PRO A 217 33.55 -8.51 -12.42
CA PRO A 217 34.78 -9.24 -12.13
C PRO A 217 35.58 -8.52 -11.04
N PRO A 218 36.10 -9.24 -10.03
CA PRO A 218 36.84 -8.62 -8.94
C PRO A 218 38.07 -7.92 -9.52
N ASP A 219 38.01 -6.60 -9.62
CA ASP A 219 39.21 -5.78 -9.71
C ASP A 219 39.82 -5.73 -8.31
N ILE A 220 41.13 -5.56 -8.23
CA ILE A 220 41.92 -5.54 -7.00
C ILE A 220 41.44 -4.42 -6.03
N HIS A 221 40.57 -3.51 -6.50
CA HIS A 221 40.06 -2.35 -5.76
C HIS A 221 38.56 -2.09 -6.01
N SER A 222 37.71 -3.10 -5.95
CA SER A 222 36.29 -2.98 -6.33
C SER A 222 35.49 -1.96 -5.53
N GLY A 223 35.79 -1.78 -4.24
CA GLY A 223 35.05 -0.88 -3.36
C GLY A 223 33.68 -1.41 -2.92
N GLU A 224 33.43 -2.71 -3.15
CA GLU A 224 32.21 -3.42 -2.74
C GLU A 224 32.56 -4.33 -1.56
N LEU A 225 31.77 -4.26 -0.48
CA LEU A 225 32.13 -4.93 0.77
C LEU A 225 32.24 -6.45 0.63
N GLY A 226 31.39 -7.11 -0.14
CA GLY A 226 31.44 -8.57 -0.30
C GLY A 226 32.68 -9.06 -1.03
N GLN A 227 33.29 -8.23 -1.88
CA GLN A 227 34.57 -8.54 -2.52
C GLN A 227 35.77 -8.24 -1.61
N ILE A 228 35.64 -7.27 -0.69
CA ILE A 228 36.68 -6.89 0.29
C ILE A 228 36.72 -7.90 1.46
N LEU A 229 35.55 -8.34 1.93
CA LEU A 229 35.38 -9.22 3.08
C LEU A 229 35.44 -10.69 2.65
N THR A 230 36.65 -11.18 2.39
CA THR A 230 36.86 -12.53 1.84
C THR A 230 36.70 -13.66 2.86
N ASN A 231 36.59 -13.36 4.16
CA ASN A 231 36.39 -14.39 5.19
C ASN A 231 34.89 -14.71 5.33
N PRO A 232 34.47 -15.99 5.21
CA PRO A 232 33.07 -16.37 5.36
C PRO A 232 32.42 -15.95 6.69
N ALA A 233 33.21 -15.79 7.76
CA ALA A 233 32.71 -15.32 9.06
C ALA A 233 32.21 -13.86 9.02
N ASP A 234 32.62 -13.07 8.02
CA ASP A 234 32.21 -11.67 7.84
C ASP A 234 30.93 -11.54 6.99
N GLY A 235 30.31 -12.64 6.58
CA GLY A 235 29.12 -12.61 5.71
C GLY A 235 27.92 -11.85 6.28
N TYR A 236 27.82 -11.69 7.61
CA TYR A 236 26.79 -10.87 8.26
C TYR A 236 26.96 -9.37 8.01
N LEU A 237 28.18 -8.93 7.66
CA LEU A 237 28.49 -7.54 7.30
C LEU A 237 28.13 -7.23 5.83
N VAL A 238 27.92 -8.25 4.99
CA VAL A 238 27.65 -8.09 3.55
C VAL A 238 26.15 -8.12 3.28
N PHE A 239 25.62 -7.00 2.77
CA PHE A 239 24.19 -6.80 2.58
C PHE A 239 23.78 -6.94 1.10
N ASN A 240 23.91 -8.16 0.56
CA ASN A 240 23.51 -8.49 -0.81
C ASN A 240 22.00 -8.37 -1.05
N GLU A 241 21.21 -8.62 0.00
CA GLU A 241 19.76 -8.65 -0.09
C GLU A 241 19.16 -7.27 -0.39
N LEU A 242 19.88 -6.18 -0.06
CA LEU A 242 19.55 -4.82 -0.49
C LEU A 242 19.48 -4.68 -2.02
N TYR A 243 20.27 -5.47 -2.76
CA TYR A 243 20.40 -5.41 -4.21
C TYR A 243 19.57 -6.47 -4.93
N ASN A 244 19.43 -7.65 -4.32
CA ASN A 244 18.75 -8.82 -4.90
C ASN A 244 17.24 -8.88 -4.62
N HIS A 245 16.76 -8.14 -3.63
CA HIS A 245 15.33 -8.09 -3.27
C HIS A 245 14.78 -6.67 -3.40
N THR A 246 13.46 -6.56 -3.33
CA THR A 246 12.83 -5.24 -3.25
C THR A 246 13.23 -4.54 -1.95
N LYS A 247 13.19 -3.20 -1.94
CA LYS A 247 13.47 -2.40 -0.75
C LYS A 247 12.61 -2.81 0.45
N SER A 248 11.36 -3.18 0.22
CA SER A 248 10.45 -3.61 1.27
C SER A 248 10.92 -4.94 1.89
N GLN A 249 11.21 -5.95 1.07
CA GLN A 249 11.72 -7.24 1.54
C GLN A 249 13.06 -7.10 2.26
N ALA A 250 14.03 -6.37 1.68
CA ALA A 250 15.33 -6.15 2.31
C ALA A 250 15.22 -5.53 3.70
N LYS A 251 14.38 -4.50 3.85
CA LYS A 251 14.17 -3.82 5.14
C LYS A 251 13.48 -4.70 6.18
N ASN A 252 12.55 -5.55 5.75
CA ASN A 252 11.66 -6.26 6.67
C ASN A 252 12.19 -7.65 7.02
N ASP A 253 12.77 -8.38 6.06
CA ASP A 253 13.16 -9.79 6.22
C ASP A 253 14.66 -9.98 6.53
N TYR A 254 15.45 -8.90 6.43
CA TYR A 254 16.92 -8.88 6.62
C TYR A 254 17.39 -7.72 7.53
N GLN A 255 16.66 -7.48 8.62
CA GLN A 255 16.94 -6.41 9.60
C GLN A 255 18.31 -6.58 10.28
N ASN A 256 18.75 -7.82 10.46
CA ASN A 256 20.07 -8.14 11.02
C ASN A 256 21.24 -7.61 10.16
N LYS A 257 20.99 -7.28 8.87
CA LYS A 257 21.97 -6.68 7.95
C LYS A 257 21.72 -5.21 7.64
N ASP A 258 20.53 -4.67 7.89
CA ASP A 258 20.17 -3.25 7.69
C ASP A 258 20.76 -2.36 8.80
N LYS A 259 22.10 -2.34 8.89
CA LYS A 259 22.88 -1.73 9.99
C LYS A 259 23.79 -0.60 9.51
N TYR A 260 23.67 -0.17 8.26
CA TYR A 260 24.48 0.91 7.68
C TYR A 260 23.74 2.26 7.72
N PHE A 261 24.43 3.30 8.17
CA PHE A 261 23.88 4.65 8.31
C PHE A 261 24.76 5.69 7.63
N LEU A 262 24.12 6.66 6.99
CA LEU A 262 24.76 7.89 6.54
C LEU A 262 24.45 8.98 7.57
N LYS A 263 25.49 9.50 8.23
CA LYS A 263 25.36 10.54 9.24
C LYS A 263 26.22 11.73 8.88
N GLY A 264 25.70 12.93 9.06
CA GLY A 264 26.49 14.12 8.80
C GLY A 264 25.71 15.43 8.78
N TYR A 265 26.38 16.47 8.33
CA TYR A 265 25.88 17.83 8.21
C TYR A 265 26.17 18.36 6.80
N PHE A 266 25.26 19.17 6.29
CA PHE A 266 25.41 19.84 5.00
C PHE A 266 24.86 21.26 5.09
N LYS A 267 25.24 22.10 4.12
CA LYS A 267 24.70 23.45 3.93
C LYS A 267 24.11 23.57 2.52
N SER A 268 23.09 24.41 2.38
CA SER A 268 22.49 24.77 1.09
C SER A 268 22.92 26.18 0.69
N GLU A 269 23.11 26.44 -0.61
CA GLU A 269 23.60 27.72 -1.13
C GLU A 269 22.60 28.90 -1.02
N SER A 270 21.29 28.65 -0.85
CA SER A 270 20.24 29.63 -1.17
C SER A 270 19.66 30.46 -0.02
N SER A 271 20.16 30.36 1.20
CA SER A 271 19.56 31.08 2.35
C SER A 271 20.51 32.11 2.96
N ASN A 272 20.25 33.39 2.71
CA ASN A 272 20.92 34.50 3.40
C ASN A 272 20.33 34.64 4.81
N GLY A 273 20.68 33.71 5.70
CA GLY A 273 20.14 33.60 7.06
C GLY A 273 19.79 32.15 7.44
N ILE A 274 19.50 31.94 8.71
CA ILE A 274 19.07 30.68 9.31
C ILE A 274 17.54 30.65 9.31
N PRO A 275 16.88 29.73 8.58
CA PRO A 275 15.43 29.62 8.61
C PRO A 275 14.95 29.07 9.96
N LEU A 276 13.93 29.73 10.53
CA LEU A 276 13.30 29.36 11.80
C LEU A 276 12.26 28.24 11.63
N GLY A 277 11.89 27.90 10.40
CA GLY A 277 10.86 26.90 10.10
C GLY A 277 9.42 27.34 10.47
N ALA A 278 9.21 28.61 10.79
CA ALA A 278 7.92 29.18 11.15
C ALA A 278 7.75 30.56 10.50
N PHE A 279 6.56 30.85 9.99
CA PHE A 279 6.21 32.17 9.45
C PHE A 279 5.47 33.00 10.50
N ASN A 280 5.58 34.33 10.41
CA ASN A 280 4.94 35.25 11.36
C ASN A 280 5.28 34.95 12.82
N VAL A 281 6.57 34.76 13.08
CA VAL A 281 7.09 34.48 14.41
C VAL A 281 6.77 35.64 15.37
N PRO A 282 6.26 35.37 16.58
CA PRO A 282 6.06 36.40 17.59
C PRO A 282 7.35 37.20 17.86
N ARG A 283 7.24 38.54 17.93
CA ARG A 283 8.41 39.38 18.21
C ARG A 283 8.97 39.11 19.60
N GLY A 284 10.29 38.94 19.69
CA GLY A 284 11.00 38.67 20.94
C GLY A 284 10.94 37.21 21.42
N SER A 285 10.37 36.28 20.65
CA SER A 285 10.38 34.84 20.98
C SER A 285 11.60 34.09 20.45
N VAL A 286 12.44 34.77 19.68
CA VAL A 286 13.64 34.18 19.07
C VAL A 286 14.82 34.37 20.02
N THR A 287 15.41 33.27 20.45
CA THR A 287 16.63 33.26 21.25
C THR A 287 17.74 32.58 20.46
N VAL A 288 18.83 33.30 20.21
CA VAL A 288 19.99 32.77 19.48
C VAL A 288 21.16 32.61 20.44
N THR A 289 21.80 31.45 20.43
CA THR A 289 22.97 31.17 21.25
C THR A 289 24.11 30.63 20.39
N SER A 290 25.35 30.96 20.76
CA SER A 290 26.55 30.37 20.13
C SER A 290 27.62 30.12 21.19
N GLY A 291 28.19 28.91 21.19
CA GLY A 291 29.23 28.52 22.17
C GLY A 291 28.79 28.65 23.64
N GLY A 292 27.48 28.52 23.91
CA GLY A 292 26.90 28.71 25.25
C GLY A 292 26.65 30.17 25.65
N ARG A 293 26.94 31.14 24.79
CA ARG A 293 26.60 32.57 24.98
C ARG A 293 25.31 32.90 24.25
N GLU A 294 24.35 33.53 24.92
CA GLU A 294 23.20 34.14 24.28
C GLU A 294 23.65 35.38 23.49
N LEU A 295 23.25 35.45 22.22
CA LEU A 295 23.56 36.54 21.32
C LEU A 295 22.54 37.67 21.49
N MET A 296 22.94 38.90 21.17
CA MET A 296 22.04 40.06 21.26
C MET A 296 21.41 40.41 19.92
N GLU A 297 20.07 40.43 19.85
CA GLU A 297 19.34 40.90 18.67
C GLU A 297 19.65 42.40 18.39
N GLY A 298 19.87 42.74 17.12
CA GLY A 298 20.28 44.06 16.65
C GLY A 298 21.78 44.35 16.74
N VAL A 299 22.55 43.51 17.43
CA VAL A 299 24.02 43.64 17.57
C VAL A 299 24.74 42.46 16.94
N ASP A 300 24.39 41.24 17.36
CA ASP A 300 25.02 40.00 16.89
C ASP A 300 24.24 39.37 15.74
N TYR A 301 22.91 39.53 15.73
CA TYR A 301 22.00 39.02 14.69
C TYR A 301 20.77 39.92 14.52
N VAL A 302 20.04 39.76 13.41
CA VAL A 302 18.72 40.38 13.17
C VAL A 302 17.71 39.31 12.79
N VAL A 303 16.43 39.53 13.13
CA VAL A 303 15.35 38.58 12.84
C VAL A 303 14.35 39.21 11.88
N ASP A 304 14.08 38.52 10.77
CA ASP A 304 12.89 38.74 9.96
C ASP A 304 11.75 37.90 10.52
N TYR A 305 10.91 38.53 11.35
CA TYR A 305 9.78 37.87 11.99
C TYR A 305 8.66 37.47 11.01
N GLN A 306 8.57 38.10 9.84
CA GLN A 306 7.54 37.76 8.85
C GLN A 306 7.93 36.49 8.10
N ASN A 307 9.14 36.48 7.53
CA ASN A 307 9.66 35.36 6.77
C ASN A 307 10.23 34.25 7.65
N GLY A 308 10.43 34.49 8.94
CA GLY A 308 10.97 33.51 9.88
C GLY A 308 12.45 33.24 9.67
N MET A 309 13.27 34.29 9.54
CA MET A 309 14.69 34.15 9.21
C MET A 309 15.55 34.88 10.24
N VAL A 310 16.68 34.28 10.62
CA VAL A 310 17.69 34.91 11.50
C VAL A 310 18.96 35.15 10.71
N GLN A 311 19.39 36.40 10.59
CA GLN A 311 20.64 36.75 9.94
C GLN A 311 21.68 37.15 10.98
N ILE A 312 22.81 36.44 11.01
CA ILE A 312 23.95 36.79 11.86
C ILE A 312 24.70 37.97 11.23
N ILE A 313 24.92 39.04 12.00
CA ILE A 313 25.58 40.26 11.54
C ILE A 313 26.96 40.49 12.18
N ASP A 314 27.31 39.78 13.26
CA ASP A 314 28.66 39.82 13.84
C ASP A 314 29.66 39.07 12.92
N PRO A 315 30.62 39.78 12.30
CA PRO A 315 31.59 39.18 11.39
C PRO A 315 32.54 38.19 12.09
N ASN A 316 32.77 38.34 13.40
CA ASN A 316 33.62 37.40 14.14
C ASN A 316 32.92 36.06 14.33
N LEU A 317 31.61 36.07 14.59
CA LEU A 317 30.81 34.85 14.71
C LEU A 317 30.71 34.13 13.37
N LEU A 318 30.51 34.87 12.28
CA LEU A 318 30.50 34.31 10.92
C LEU A 318 31.84 33.64 10.56
N ALA A 319 32.96 34.23 10.94
CA ALA A 319 34.29 33.67 10.70
C ALA A 319 34.67 32.51 11.64
N SER A 320 33.99 32.38 12.79
CA SER A 320 34.36 31.42 13.85
C SER A 320 33.95 29.97 13.56
N ASN A 321 33.05 29.73 12.61
CA ASN A 321 32.39 28.43 12.40
C ASN A 321 31.78 27.81 13.68
N ALA A 322 31.54 28.62 14.72
CA ALA A 322 30.92 28.14 15.93
C ALA A 322 29.46 27.75 15.65
N PRO A 323 28.96 26.65 16.24
CA PRO A 323 27.56 26.27 16.10
C PRO A 323 26.66 27.37 16.67
N ILE A 324 25.59 27.67 15.95
CA ILE A 324 24.57 28.65 16.31
C ILE A 324 23.26 27.91 16.49
N ASN A 325 22.73 27.93 17.71
CA ASN A 325 21.44 27.32 18.04
C ASN A 325 20.40 28.43 18.13
N VAL A 326 19.27 28.22 17.46
CA VAL A 326 18.15 29.16 17.46
C VAL A 326 16.92 28.47 18.02
N SER A 327 16.33 29.07 19.05
CA SER A 327 15.05 28.65 19.64
C SER A 327 13.99 29.68 19.28
N VAL A 328 12.78 29.21 18.95
CA VAL A 328 11.67 30.07 18.55
C VAL A 328 10.35 29.53 19.10
N GLU A 329 9.48 30.43 19.55
CA GLU A 329 8.08 30.09 19.84
C GLU A 329 7.26 30.13 18.55
N ASN A 330 6.59 29.03 18.22
CA ASN A 330 5.71 28.94 17.05
C ASN A 330 4.23 28.98 17.48
N ASN A 331 3.50 29.98 17.00
CA ASN A 331 2.07 30.17 17.27
C ASN A 331 1.16 29.55 16.18
N ASN A 332 1.67 28.63 15.36
CA ASN A 332 0.83 27.94 14.38
C ASN A 332 -0.25 27.10 15.10
N GLY A 333 -1.47 27.64 15.13
CA GLY A 333 -2.64 27.18 15.90
C GLY A 333 -3.31 25.89 15.42
N PHE A 334 -2.57 24.96 14.83
CA PHE A 334 -3.09 23.62 14.50
C PHE A 334 -2.97 22.62 15.65
N ASN A 335 -2.30 22.99 16.74
CA ASN A 335 -2.22 22.12 17.91
C ASN A 335 -3.52 22.23 18.71
N GLN A 336 -4.37 21.20 18.64
CA GLN A 336 -5.68 21.19 19.28
C GLN A 336 -5.55 21.16 20.82
N GLN A 337 -4.45 20.63 21.36
CA GLN A 337 -4.28 20.44 22.81
C GLN A 337 -4.33 21.76 23.58
N ARG A 338 -5.23 21.83 24.57
CA ARG A 338 -5.33 23.01 25.42
C ARG A 338 -4.19 23.04 26.43
N ARG A 339 -3.30 24.01 26.27
CA ARG A 339 -2.19 24.30 27.20
C ARG A 339 -2.59 25.37 28.20
N SER A 340 -2.26 25.18 29.47
CA SER A 340 -2.43 26.16 30.55
C SER A 340 -1.08 26.47 31.15
N PHE A 341 -0.64 27.72 31.05
CA PHE A 341 0.61 28.21 31.64
C PHE A 341 0.26 29.22 32.75
N VAL A 342 0.45 28.83 34.00
CA VAL A 342 0.06 29.62 35.19
C VAL A 342 1.24 29.70 36.14
N GLY A 343 1.53 30.89 36.65
CA GLY A 343 2.59 31.03 37.63
C GLY A 343 2.64 32.41 38.26
N VAL A 344 3.57 32.55 39.21
CA VAL A 344 3.83 33.79 39.94
C VAL A 344 5.33 34.02 39.93
N ASP A 345 5.72 35.22 39.51
CA ASP A 345 7.08 35.72 39.65
C ASP A 345 7.09 36.84 40.70
N ILE A 346 7.97 36.73 41.69
CA ILE A 346 8.13 37.70 42.76
C ILE A 346 9.53 38.26 42.67
N GLN A 347 9.65 39.54 42.31
CA GLN A 347 10.92 40.25 42.31
C GLN A 347 10.94 41.28 43.44
N HIS A 348 12.00 41.24 44.25
CA HIS A 348 12.28 42.23 45.28
C HIS A 348 13.55 43.01 44.94
N ILE A 349 13.39 44.33 44.80
CA ILE A 349 14.47 45.26 44.48
C ILE A 349 14.94 45.89 45.80
N PHE A 350 16.13 45.52 46.26
CA PHE A 350 16.71 46.03 47.50
C PHE A 350 17.37 47.40 47.31
N SER A 351 17.91 47.66 46.12
CA SER A 351 18.48 48.95 45.70
C SER A 351 18.43 49.09 44.18
N GLU A 352 18.79 50.26 43.64
CA GLU A 352 18.91 50.47 42.18
C GLU A 352 19.88 49.47 41.51
N ASP A 353 20.79 48.90 42.29
CA ASP A 353 21.89 48.03 41.85
C ASP A 353 21.66 46.54 42.18
N PHE A 354 20.68 46.19 43.02
CA PHE A 354 20.52 44.83 43.54
C PHE A 354 19.05 44.38 43.62
N ALA A 355 18.75 43.29 42.92
CA ALA A 355 17.46 42.62 42.96
C ALA A 355 17.61 41.10 43.10
N ILE A 356 16.67 40.50 43.82
CA ILE A 356 16.47 39.06 43.87
C ILE A 356 15.02 38.78 43.51
N GLY A 357 14.76 37.68 42.83
CA GLY A 357 13.42 37.18 42.66
C GLY A 357 13.34 35.66 42.71
N GLY A 358 12.09 35.20 42.74
CA GLY A 358 11.73 33.81 42.71
C GLY A 358 10.52 33.61 41.85
N THR A 359 10.53 32.55 41.06
CA THR A 359 9.49 32.23 40.08
C THR A 359 8.91 30.86 40.41
N ILE A 360 7.60 30.71 40.35
CA ILE A 360 6.95 29.39 40.29
C ILE A 360 6.01 29.38 39.08
N LEU A 361 6.22 28.43 38.18
CA LEU A 361 5.45 28.28 36.95
C LEU A 361 4.93 26.85 36.85
N ASN A 362 3.70 26.68 36.41
CA ASN A 362 3.12 25.40 36.06
C ASN A 362 2.63 25.44 34.61
N LEU A 363 3.13 24.51 33.81
CA LEU A 363 2.67 24.24 32.45
C LEU A 363 1.90 22.92 32.47
N ASN A 364 0.59 22.98 32.23
CA ASN A 364 -0.29 21.82 32.20
C ASN A 364 -1.00 21.70 30.84
N GLU A 365 -0.80 20.58 30.18
CA GLU A 365 -1.49 20.21 28.95
C GLU A 365 -2.67 19.31 29.27
N ARG A 366 -3.86 19.68 28.79
CA ARG A 366 -5.06 18.89 29.05
C ARG A 366 -5.22 17.79 27.99
N PRO A 367 -5.24 16.50 28.39
CA PRO A 367 -5.52 15.42 27.47
C PRO A 367 -6.97 15.47 26.93
N PHE A 368 -7.15 15.18 25.64
CA PHE A 368 -8.45 14.90 25.02
C PHE A 368 -9.02 13.53 25.35
N THR A 369 -8.22 12.48 25.13
CA THR A 369 -8.56 11.08 25.42
C THR A 369 -7.62 10.56 26.52
N PRO A 370 -7.94 9.43 27.18
CA PRO A 370 -7.03 8.85 28.16
C PRO A 370 -5.86 8.06 27.52
N LYS A 371 -5.97 7.66 26.25
CA LYS A 371 -4.89 6.95 25.55
C LYS A 371 -4.01 7.93 24.77
N TYR A 372 -2.72 7.93 25.06
CA TYR A 372 -1.72 8.65 24.29
C TYR A 372 -0.62 7.71 23.84
N GLN A 373 -0.26 7.84 22.56
CA GLN A 373 0.88 7.14 21.98
C GLN A 373 2.19 7.78 22.44
N PHE A 374 3.25 6.97 22.45
CA PHE A 374 4.60 7.39 22.79
C PHE A 374 5.06 8.60 21.95
N GLY A 375 5.62 9.61 22.60
CA GLY A 375 6.10 10.86 22.01
C GLY A 375 5.05 11.98 21.86
N SER A 376 3.78 11.71 22.16
CA SER A 376 2.69 12.70 22.13
C SER A 376 2.08 12.98 23.51
N GLU A 377 2.77 12.57 24.57
CA GLU A 377 2.27 12.61 25.94
C GLU A 377 2.08 14.05 26.43
N PRO A 378 0.94 14.37 27.05
CA PRO A 378 0.73 15.68 27.65
C PRO A 378 1.57 15.84 28.92
N VAL A 379 2.14 17.03 29.11
CA VAL A 379 2.98 17.33 30.29
C VAL A 379 2.24 18.14 31.36
N ASN A 380 2.65 17.96 32.62
CA ASN A 380 2.26 18.79 33.76
C ASN A 380 3.51 19.16 34.59
N ASN A 381 4.26 20.12 34.06
CA ASN A 381 5.58 20.49 34.57
C ASN A 381 5.50 21.71 35.49
N THR A 382 6.19 21.65 36.63
CA THR A 382 6.32 22.78 37.55
C THR A 382 7.77 23.25 37.62
N ILE A 383 8.03 24.51 37.29
CA ILE A 383 9.37 25.13 37.36
C ILE A 383 9.42 26.04 38.58
N ILE A 384 10.47 25.88 39.39
CA ILE A 384 10.79 26.77 40.51
C ILE A 384 12.09 27.47 40.18
N GLY A 385 12.05 28.79 39.98
CA GLY A 385 13.18 29.63 39.63
C GLY A 385 13.63 30.53 40.78
N PHE A 386 14.91 30.86 40.79
CA PHE A 386 15.53 31.89 41.61
C PHE A 386 16.42 32.73 40.69
N ASN A 387 16.31 34.05 40.77
CA ASN A 387 17.16 34.97 40.02
C ASN A 387 17.80 36.00 40.95
N LEU A 388 19.07 36.30 40.68
CA LEU A 388 19.87 37.33 41.35
C LEU A 388 20.46 38.23 40.29
N ASN A 389 20.25 39.53 40.45
CA ASN A 389 20.79 40.54 39.56
C ASN A 389 21.48 41.61 40.38
N TYR A 390 22.79 41.76 40.18
CA TYR A 390 23.61 42.80 40.79
C TYR A 390 24.34 43.56 39.68
N LYS A 391 24.15 44.88 39.61
CA LYS A 391 24.80 45.74 38.61
C LYS A 391 25.38 46.94 39.31
N THR A 392 26.65 47.25 39.07
CA THR A 392 27.29 48.43 39.66
C THR A 392 28.32 49.02 38.70
N GLU A 393 28.55 50.33 38.80
CA GLU A 393 29.63 50.99 38.06
C GLU A 393 30.97 50.77 38.78
N VAL A 394 32.03 50.50 38.01
CA VAL A 394 33.39 50.31 38.54
C VAL A 394 34.32 51.36 37.94
N PRO A 395 34.30 52.62 38.43
CA PRO A 395 35.13 53.71 37.90
C PRO A 395 36.64 53.43 37.98
N LYS A 396 37.07 52.58 38.93
CA LYS A 396 38.48 52.15 39.01
C LYS A 396 38.93 51.40 37.76
N LEU A 397 38.04 50.62 37.15
CA LEU A 397 38.31 49.85 35.95
C LEU A 397 38.45 50.78 34.74
N THR A 398 37.57 51.79 34.62
CA THR A 398 37.70 52.87 33.63
C THR A 398 39.04 53.60 33.76
N LYS A 399 39.43 53.94 34.99
CA LYS A 399 40.73 54.56 35.27
C LYS A 399 41.94 53.66 34.98
N TRP A 400 41.79 52.34 35.08
CA TRP A 400 42.86 51.40 34.70
C TRP A 400 42.98 51.27 33.19
N VAL A 401 41.85 51.28 32.47
CA VAL A 401 41.82 51.30 31.01
C VAL A 401 42.49 52.57 30.48
N ASN A 402 42.23 53.74 31.07
CA ASN A 402 42.89 55.02 30.70
C ASN A 402 44.39 55.08 31.06
N LYS A 403 44.94 54.07 31.72
CA LYS A 403 46.40 53.95 31.94
C LYS A 403 47.10 53.16 30.83
N LEU A 404 46.35 52.56 29.89
CA LEU A 404 46.94 51.95 28.70
C LEU A 404 47.36 53.04 27.70
N PRO A 405 48.51 52.88 27.02
CA PRO A 405 48.95 53.85 26.02
C PRO A 405 47.89 54.04 24.94
N ASN A 406 47.61 55.30 24.58
CA ASN A 406 46.68 55.71 23.51
C ASN A 406 45.18 55.43 23.75
N ILE A 407 44.72 55.27 25.00
CA ILE A 407 43.28 55.16 25.34
C ILE A 407 42.90 56.24 26.36
N ASP A 408 41.87 57.04 26.05
CA ASP A 408 41.26 58.01 26.96
C ASP A 408 39.75 57.97 26.79
N THR A 409 39.04 57.29 27.70
CA THR A 409 37.58 57.12 27.64
C THR A 409 36.92 57.56 28.95
N ASP A 410 35.83 58.32 28.81
CA ASP A 410 34.95 58.74 29.92
C ASP A 410 33.73 57.82 30.07
N VAL A 411 33.63 56.76 29.24
CA VAL A 411 32.53 55.80 29.30
C VAL A 411 32.65 54.95 30.57
N ALA A 412 31.63 54.98 31.42
CA ALA A 412 31.61 54.24 32.68
C ALA A 412 31.76 52.73 32.43
N SER A 413 32.69 52.10 33.16
CA SER A 413 32.82 50.64 33.15
C SER A 413 31.79 50.03 34.10
N ASN A 414 31.00 49.08 33.62
CA ASN A 414 29.96 48.42 34.41
C ASN A 414 30.35 46.98 34.73
N LEU A 415 30.08 46.56 35.96
CA LEU A 415 30.13 45.17 36.38
C LEU A 415 28.71 44.71 36.67
N SER A 416 28.25 43.71 35.93
CA SER A 416 26.97 43.04 36.21
C SER A 416 27.21 41.57 36.50
N ILE A 417 26.61 41.08 37.59
CA ILE A 417 26.55 39.69 37.98
C ILE A 417 25.09 39.28 37.91
N ARG A 418 24.80 38.28 37.06
CA ARG A 418 23.50 37.63 36.99
C ARG A 418 23.69 36.17 37.36
N ALA A 419 22.83 35.66 38.22
CA ALA A 419 22.79 34.25 38.56
C ALA A 419 21.34 33.80 38.55
N GLU A 420 21.08 32.70 37.84
CA GLU A 420 19.77 32.08 37.76
C GLU A 420 19.90 30.61 38.13
N ALA A 421 18.95 30.12 38.92
CA ALA A 421 18.82 28.72 39.25
C ALA A 421 17.36 28.32 39.05
N ALA A 422 17.12 27.30 38.25
CA ALA A 422 15.77 26.77 38.02
C ALA A 422 15.77 25.27 38.32
N TYR A 423 14.72 24.81 38.97
CA TYR A 423 14.46 23.40 39.24
C TYR A 423 13.15 23.01 38.56
N LEU A 424 13.21 22.02 37.68
CA LEU A 424 12.05 21.46 36.98
C LEU A 424 11.57 20.23 37.75
N LEU A 425 10.31 20.27 38.18
CA LEU A 425 9.54 19.14 38.66
C LEU A 425 8.66 18.65 37.50
N PRO A 426 9.11 17.62 36.75
CA PRO A 426 8.28 17.05 35.70
C PRO A 426 7.10 16.30 36.30
N GLY A 427 5.97 16.28 35.58
CA GLY A 427 4.78 15.57 36.00
C GLY A 427 3.86 15.27 34.82
N SER A 428 2.86 14.43 35.08
CA SER A 428 1.87 14.00 34.08
C SER A 428 0.45 14.38 34.54
N PRO A 429 -0.46 14.72 33.62
CA PRO A 429 -1.85 15.02 33.97
C PRO A 429 -2.62 13.74 34.29
N LYS A 430 -3.50 13.77 35.30
CA LYS A 430 -4.30 12.61 35.74
C LYS A 430 -5.25 12.02 34.69
N GLY A 431 -5.46 12.73 33.58
CA GLY A 431 -6.36 12.29 32.51
C GLY A 431 -5.82 11.09 31.73
N ILE A 432 -4.52 10.78 31.84
CA ILE A 432 -3.85 9.64 31.21
C ILE A 432 -3.50 8.52 32.22
N ASP A 433 -4.05 8.58 33.43
CA ASP A 433 -3.77 7.57 34.46
C ASP A 433 -4.54 6.28 34.17
N LEU A 434 -3.81 5.16 34.05
CA LEU A 434 -4.36 3.80 34.03
C LEU A 434 -4.07 3.15 35.39
N ASN A 435 -5.11 2.75 36.11
CA ASN A 435 -5.00 2.14 37.45
C ASN A 435 -4.17 2.97 38.47
N GLY A 436 -4.14 4.30 38.30
CA GLY A 436 -3.46 5.23 39.20
C GLY A 436 -1.99 5.51 38.87
N GLU A 437 -1.49 5.00 37.74
CA GLU A 437 -0.18 5.32 37.18
C GLU A 437 -0.36 6.00 35.81
N ALA A 438 0.42 7.04 35.53
CA ALA A 438 0.42 7.69 34.21
C ALA A 438 0.92 6.68 33.17
N ALA A 439 0.06 6.36 32.19
CA ALA A 439 0.35 5.37 31.18
C ALA A 439 0.52 6.03 29.81
N THR A 440 1.44 5.47 29.05
CA THR A 440 1.69 5.81 27.66
C THR A 440 1.73 4.53 26.87
N TYR A 441 1.02 4.52 25.76
CA TYR A 441 0.92 3.36 24.89
C TYR A 441 2.09 3.38 23.92
N ILE A 442 2.88 2.30 23.95
CA ILE A 442 3.88 2.01 22.92
C ILE A 442 3.17 1.54 21.65
N ASP A 443 2.17 0.68 21.83
CA ASP A 443 1.19 0.26 20.84
C ASP A 443 -0.09 -0.11 21.62
N ASP A 444 -1.25 0.34 21.15
CA ASP A 444 -2.57 0.01 21.70
C ASP A 444 -3.35 -0.95 20.78
N PHE A 445 -2.72 -1.40 19.69
CA PHE A 445 -3.25 -2.29 18.66
C PHE A 445 -4.45 -1.74 17.87
N GLU A 446 -4.89 -0.50 18.08
CA GLU A 446 -6.04 0.09 17.37
C GLU A 446 -5.76 0.30 15.87
N GLY A 447 -4.49 0.54 15.52
CA GLY A 447 -4.02 0.63 14.14
C GLY A 447 -3.55 -0.70 13.54
N SER A 448 -3.72 -1.83 14.24
CA SER A 448 -3.10 -3.10 13.83
C SER A 448 -3.62 -3.63 12.51
N GLN A 449 -4.87 -3.36 12.17
CA GLN A 449 -5.47 -3.74 10.90
C GLN A 449 -6.23 -2.58 10.28
N ILE A 450 -5.94 -2.34 9.00
CA ILE A 450 -6.62 -1.32 8.21
C ILE A 450 -7.33 -2.03 7.06
N PRO A 451 -8.67 -2.02 7.02
CA PRO A 451 -9.41 -2.57 5.91
C PRO A 451 -9.36 -1.65 4.69
N LEU A 452 -9.23 -2.24 3.51
CA LEU A 452 -9.35 -1.61 2.20
C LEU A 452 -10.60 -2.18 1.52
N ASP A 453 -11.68 -1.42 1.53
CA ASP A 453 -12.95 -1.82 0.93
C ASP A 453 -12.83 -2.01 -0.59
N ILE A 454 -13.37 -3.13 -1.07
CA ILE A 454 -13.43 -3.49 -2.50
C ILE A 454 -14.85 -3.88 -2.94
N SER A 455 -15.86 -3.62 -2.11
CA SER A 455 -17.26 -4.02 -2.31
C SER A 455 -18.02 -3.18 -3.35
N SER A 456 -17.46 -2.09 -3.88
CA SER A 456 -18.15 -1.19 -4.82
C SER A 456 -18.45 -1.87 -6.17
N PRO A 457 -19.73 -2.13 -6.56
CA PRO A 457 -20.04 -2.86 -7.79
C PRO A 457 -19.54 -2.20 -9.08
N ARG A 458 -19.49 -0.86 -9.10
CA ARG A 458 -19.07 -0.08 -10.28
C ARG A 458 -17.57 -0.20 -10.60
N GLN A 459 -16.79 -0.78 -9.69
CA GLN A 459 -15.36 -1.04 -9.91
C GLN A 459 -15.10 -2.46 -10.43
N TRP A 460 -16.15 -3.27 -10.58
CA TRP A 460 -16.08 -4.63 -11.09
C TRP A 460 -16.65 -4.70 -12.50
N PHE A 461 -15.95 -5.44 -13.35
CA PHE A 461 -16.25 -5.64 -14.76
C PHE A 461 -16.35 -7.14 -15.05
N LEU A 462 -16.86 -7.51 -16.22
CA LEU A 462 -16.86 -8.90 -16.66
C LEU A 462 -15.43 -9.45 -16.69
N ALA A 463 -15.23 -10.68 -16.22
CA ALA A 463 -13.90 -11.30 -16.23
C ALA A 463 -13.57 -12.03 -17.53
N SER A 464 -12.29 -12.02 -17.89
CA SER A 464 -11.68 -12.99 -18.80
C SER A 464 -11.79 -14.41 -18.24
N THR A 465 -11.98 -15.40 -19.11
CA THR A 465 -12.05 -16.81 -18.70
C THR A 465 -10.72 -17.25 -18.09
N PRO A 466 -10.72 -17.87 -16.89
CA PRO A 466 -9.51 -18.48 -16.33
C PRO A 466 -8.89 -19.47 -17.32
N ASP A 467 -7.63 -19.29 -17.66
CA ASP A 467 -6.95 -20.08 -18.69
C ASP A 467 -6.75 -21.53 -18.21
N PRO A 468 -7.46 -22.53 -18.80
CA PRO A 468 -7.34 -23.91 -18.36
C PRO A 468 -5.99 -24.53 -18.70
N SER A 469 -5.24 -23.99 -19.67
CA SER A 469 -3.93 -24.51 -20.06
C SER A 469 -2.83 -24.22 -19.03
N LYS A 470 -3.08 -23.25 -18.14
CA LYS A 470 -2.15 -22.84 -17.08
C LYS A 470 -2.52 -23.39 -15.70
N GLN A 471 -3.65 -24.09 -15.58
CA GLN A 471 -4.10 -24.74 -14.34
C GLN A 471 -3.28 -26.02 -14.10
N ASN A 472 -2.82 -26.24 -12.87
CA ASN A 472 -1.88 -27.35 -12.59
C ASN A 472 -2.52 -28.74 -12.69
N ASN A 473 -3.83 -28.84 -12.47
CA ASN A 473 -4.56 -30.12 -12.35
C ASN A 473 -5.65 -30.34 -13.42
N ASN A 474 -5.81 -29.42 -14.40
CA ASN A 474 -6.89 -29.45 -15.40
C ASN A 474 -8.32 -29.63 -14.83
N GLU A 475 -8.57 -29.26 -13.56
CA GLU A 475 -9.89 -29.46 -12.93
C GLU A 475 -10.92 -28.40 -13.35
N LEU A 476 -10.46 -27.22 -13.80
CA LEU A 476 -11.29 -26.10 -14.22
C LEU A 476 -11.18 -25.93 -15.75
N ILE A 477 -12.02 -26.66 -16.50
CA ILE A 477 -12.05 -26.59 -17.96
C ILE A 477 -13.29 -25.80 -18.39
N PHE A 478 -13.08 -24.52 -18.67
CA PHE A 478 -14.12 -23.58 -19.09
C PHE A 478 -14.23 -23.41 -20.61
N THR A 479 -13.38 -24.11 -21.36
CA THR A 479 -13.36 -24.05 -22.82
C THR A 479 -14.11 -25.24 -23.43
N THR A 480 -14.61 -25.06 -24.65
CA THR A 480 -15.20 -26.14 -25.47
C THR A 480 -15.00 -25.84 -26.95
N THR A 481 -15.19 -26.85 -27.82
CA THR A 481 -15.09 -26.65 -29.26
C THR A 481 -16.41 -26.14 -29.83
N ILE A 482 -16.37 -25.01 -30.54
CA ILE A 482 -17.51 -24.46 -31.28
C ILE A 482 -17.40 -24.85 -32.76
N PRO A 483 -18.46 -25.41 -33.38
CA PRO A 483 -18.45 -25.66 -34.81
C PRO A 483 -18.30 -24.37 -35.62
N ASN A 484 -17.52 -24.41 -36.70
CA ASN A 484 -17.26 -23.27 -37.59
C ASN A 484 -16.52 -22.08 -36.94
N ASP A 485 -15.81 -22.35 -35.85
CA ASP A 485 -14.86 -21.43 -35.22
C ASP A 485 -13.42 -21.87 -35.55
N PRO A 486 -12.79 -21.39 -36.64
CA PRO A 486 -11.48 -21.84 -37.07
C PRO A 486 -10.33 -21.28 -36.21
N THR A 487 -10.55 -20.20 -35.47
CA THR A 487 -9.55 -19.65 -34.53
C THR A 487 -9.63 -20.36 -33.18
N GLY A 488 -10.82 -20.83 -32.79
CA GLY A 488 -11.07 -21.48 -31.50
C GLY A 488 -11.38 -20.48 -30.38
N ASP A 489 -11.48 -19.20 -30.72
CA ASP A 489 -11.67 -18.09 -29.79
C ASP A 489 -13.05 -18.17 -29.12
N LEU A 490 -14.12 -18.45 -29.90
CA LEU A 490 -15.50 -18.55 -29.38
C LEU A 490 -15.64 -19.69 -28.36
N GLY A 491 -14.81 -20.72 -28.50
CA GLY A 491 -14.68 -21.81 -27.55
C GLY A 491 -14.18 -21.40 -26.17
N TYR A 492 -13.50 -20.27 -26.05
CA TYR A 492 -12.87 -19.81 -24.81
C TYR A 492 -13.89 -19.28 -23.79
N GLY A 493 -14.96 -18.63 -24.24
CA GLY A 493 -16.05 -18.10 -23.41
C GLY A 493 -17.28 -19.01 -23.28
N ALA A 494 -17.30 -20.15 -23.96
CA ALA A 494 -18.52 -20.92 -24.20
C ALA A 494 -19.14 -21.64 -22.97
N LYS A 495 -18.47 -21.67 -21.81
CA LYS A 495 -19.06 -22.16 -20.55
C LYS A 495 -19.41 -21.05 -19.56
N ARG A 496 -19.44 -19.80 -20.02
CA ARG A 496 -19.80 -18.64 -19.18
C ARG A 496 -21.32 -18.61 -18.92
N SER A 497 -21.71 -18.67 -17.66
CA SER A 497 -23.08 -18.57 -17.18
C SER A 497 -23.42 -17.16 -16.69
N LYS A 498 -24.71 -16.89 -16.51
CA LYS A 498 -25.18 -15.57 -16.10
C LYS A 498 -24.78 -15.27 -14.65
N LEU A 499 -24.07 -14.16 -14.49
CA LEU A 499 -23.69 -13.59 -13.20
C LEU A 499 -24.10 -12.11 -13.21
N ALA A 500 -24.83 -11.69 -12.17
CA ALA A 500 -25.14 -10.30 -11.92
C ALA A 500 -24.47 -9.86 -10.61
N TRP A 501 -23.88 -8.67 -10.60
CA TRP A 501 -23.21 -8.09 -9.43
C TRP A 501 -23.72 -6.67 -9.17
N TYR A 502 -24.23 -6.44 -7.97
CA TYR A 502 -24.91 -5.18 -7.67
C TYR A 502 -24.99 -4.90 -6.17
N THR A 503 -25.41 -3.68 -5.86
CA THR A 503 -25.96 -3.31 -4.55
C THR A 503 -27.39 -2.87 -4.80
N ILE A 504 -28.34 -3.42 -4.04
CA ILE A 504 -29.76 -3.08 -4.21
C ILE A 504 -29.99 -1.61 -3.88
N ASP A 505 -30.61 -0.89 -4.81
CA ASP A 505 -30.83 0.54 -4.68
C ASP A 505 -31.82 0.86 -3.55
N ARG A 506 -31.54 1.94 -2.82
CA ARG A 506 -32.36 2.41 -1.70
C ARG A 506 -33.81 2.67 -2.07
N LEU A 507 -34.10 2.93 -3.34
CA LEU A 507 -35.46 3.17 -3.84
C LEU A 507 -36.41 2.02 -3.55
N PHE A 508 -35.95 0.76 -3.59
CA PHE A 508 -36.80 -0.41 -3.37
C PHE A 508 -37.29 -0.49 -1.93
N TYR A 509 -36.58 0.14 -0.99
CA TYR A 509 -36.94 0.20 0.42
C TYR A 509 -37.67 1.50 0.80
N GLY A 510 -37.87 2.42 -0.15
CA GLY A 510 -38.59 3.69 0.03
C GLY A 510 -40.07 3.61 -0.33
N SER A 511 -40.79 4.74 -0.21
CA SER A 511 -42.24 4.81 -0.46
C SER A 511 -42.63 5.41 -1.81
N ASN A 512 -41.79 6.26 -2.43
CA ASN A 512 -42.24 7.13 -3.53
C ASN A 512 -41.82 6.65 -4.93
N LEU A 513 -40.72 5.91 -5.04
CA LEU A 513 -40.15 5.44 -6.33
C LEU A 513 -40.10 3.92 -6.44
N LYS A 514 -40.68 3.22 -5.45
CA LYS A 514 -40.75 1.78 -5.38
C LYS A 514 -41.84 1.28 -6.34
N PRO A 515 -41.55 0.34 -7.27
CA PRO A 515 -42.58 -0.26 -8.11
C PRO A 515 -43.69 -0.93 -7.30
N ASP A 516 -44.94 -0.85 -7.76
CA ASP A 516 -46.12 -1.32 -7.02
C ASP A 516 -46.09 -2.83 -6.71
N ASN A 517 -45.40 -3.62 -7.55
CA ASN A 517 -45.26 -5.05 -7.34
C ASN A 517 -44.29 -5.45 -6.22
N ILE A 518 -43.41 -4.53 -5.80
CA ILE A 518 -42.44 -4.79 -4.73
C ILE A 518 -43.10 -4.53 -3.37
N ASN A 519 -43.77 -5.56 -2.87
CA ASN A 519 -44.48 -5.55 -1.59
C ASN A 519 -43.53 -5.89 -0.41
N ASN A 520 -44.06 -5.89 0.81
CA ASN A 520 -43.25 -6.21 2.00
C ASN A 520 -42.81 -7.68 2.04
N GLU A 521 -43.53 -8.59 1.38
CA GLU A 521 -43.15 -10.01 1.30
C GLU A 521 -41.89 -10.19 0.42
N GLU A 522 -41.81 -9.50 -0.71
CA GLU A 522 -40.60 -9.48 -1.55
C GLU A 522 -39.41 -8.89 -0.78
N LEU A 523 -39.61 -7.77 -0.08
CA LEU A 523 -38.56 -7.12 0.72
C LEU A 523 -38.14 -7.92 1.97
N SER A 524 -38.90 -8.96 2.34
CA SER A 524 -38.59 -9.89 3.43
C SER A 524 -37.68 -11.05 3.01
N ARG A 525 -37.50 -11.29 1.71
CA ARG A 525 -36.68 -12.42 1.22
C ARG A 525 -35.21 -12.23 1.59
N ALA A 526 -34.55 -13.31 1.99
CA ALA A 526 -33.17 -13.28 2.47
C ALA A 526 -32.19 -12.72 1.43
N GLU A 527 -32.47 -13.00 0.16
CA GLU A 527 -31.66 -12.60 -1.00
C GLU A 527 -31.72 -11.09 -1.29
N VAL A 528 -32.75 -10.37 -0.81
CA VAL A 528 -32.98 -8.96 -1.20
C VAL A 528 -33.29 -8.02 -0.04
N ARG A 529 -33.52 -8.52 1.18
CA ARG A 529 -33.84 -7.68 2.33
C ARG A 529 -32.71 -6.68 2.64
N ARG A 530 -33.06 -5.57 3.26
CA ARG A 530 -32.09 -4.58 3.75
C ARG A 530 -31.38 -5.09 5.00
N VAL A 531 -30.08 -4.83 5.10
CA VAL A 531 -29.23 -5.21 6.24
C VAL A 531 -28.91 -3.95 7.06
N SER A 532 -29.05 -4.04 8.38
CA SER A 532 -28.76 -2.95 9.34
C SER A 532 -27.34 -3.07 9.88
N TYR A 533 -26.70 -1.96 10.28
CA TYR A 533 -25.41 -2.06 11.00
C TYR A 533 -25.59 -2.78 12.34
N ASP A 534 -26.73 -2.60 13.01
CA ASP A 534 -27.04 -3.30 14.27
C ASP A 534 -27.06 -4.83 14.14
N GLU A 535 -27.21 -5.37 12.92
CA GLU A 535 -27.21 -6.81 12.66
C GLU A 535 -25.79 -7.40 12.68
N LEU A 536 -24.83 -6.71 12.07
CA LEU A 536 -23.44 -7.16 11.96
C LEU A 536 -22.53 -6.57 13.04
N PHE A 537 -22.75 -5.31 13.40
CA PHE A 537 -21.88 -4.47 14.25
C PHE A 537 -22.70 -3.74 15.35
N PRO A 538 -23.32 -4.47 16.29
CA PRO A 538 -24.23 -3.90 17.28
C PRO A 538 -23.58 -2.92 18.27
N GLU A 539 -22.25 -2.98 18.44
CA GLU A 539 -21.50 -2.13 19.38
C GLU A 539 -20.92 -0.86 18.72
N LEU A 540 -21.22 -0.64 17.43
CA LEU A 540 -20.83 0.54 16.68
C LEU A 540 -21.79 1.71 16.96
N ASN A 541 -21.25 2.80 17.52
CA ASN A 541 -22.02 4.01 17.80
C ASN A 541 -22.01 4.96 16.59
N LEU A 542 -23.00 4.82 15.72
CA LEU A 542 -23.22 5.74 14.60
C LEU A 542 -23.72 7.12 15.08
N ASP A 543 -23.27 8.21 14.45
CA ASP A 543 -23.89 9.53 14.66
C ASP A 543 -25.32 9.53 14.07
N ILE A 544 -26.19 10.41 14.57
CA ILE A 544 -27.56 10.60 14.10
C ILE A 544 -27.59 10.98 12.60
N THR A 545 -26.52 11.60 12.10
CA THR A 545 -26.36 11.96 10.68
C THR A 545 -25.89 10.80 9.80
N GLN A 546 -25.41 9.71 10.39
CA GLN A 546 -24.90 8.54 9.67
C GLN A 546 -26.02 7.52 9.36
N SER A 547 -25.80 6.71 8.33
CA SER A 547 -26.77 5.75 7.82
C SER A 547 -26.65 4.40 8.53
N ASN A 548 -27.68 3.96 9.26
CA ASN A 548 -27.73 2.64 9.91
C ASN A 548 -28.11 1.51 8.92
N ILE A 549 -27.45 1.43 7.77
CA ILE A 549 -27.67 0.35 6.79
C ILE A 549 -26.36 0.01 6.13
N VAL A 550 -26.09 -1.28 6.11
CA VAL A 550 -24.96 -1.90 5.41
C VAL A 550 -25.37 -2.08 3.94
N ASN A 551 -24.63 -1.46 3.03
CA ASN A 551 -24.83 -1.68 1.60
C ASN A 551 -24.11 -2.98 1.24
N THR A 552 -24.86 -4.04 0.95
CA THR A 552 -24.24 -5.31 0.57
C THR A 552 -23.72 -5.27 -0.87
N PHE A 553 -22.64 -5.99 -1.12
CA PHE A 553 -22.22 -6.37 -2.46
C PHE A 553 -22.81 -7.74 -2.75
N ASP A 554 -23.74 -7.83 -3.70
CA ASP A 554 -24.49 -9.05 -3.98
C ASP A 554 -24.03 -9.65 -5.32
N LEU A 555 -23.73 -10.96 -5.33
CA LEU A 555 -23.45 -11.76 -6.52
C LEU A 555 -24.57 -12.77 -6.74
N ALA A 556 -25.40 -12.55 -7.75
CA ALA A 556 -26.45 -13.48 -8.17
C ALA A 556 -25.95 -14.32 -9.35
N TYR A 557 -25.71 -15.61 -9.10
CA TYR A 557 -25.20 -16.56 -10.09
C TYR A 557 -26.27 -17.55 -10.51
N TYR A 558 -26.46 -17.71 -11.83
CA TYR A 558 -27.44 -18.60 -12.45
C TYR A 558 -26.68 -19.62 -13.31
N PRO A 559 -26.29 -20.78 -12.76
CA PRO A 559 -25.36 -21.69 -13.44
C PRO A 559 -25.92 -22.33 -14.71
N ASP A 560 -27.25 -22.53 -14.79
CA ASP A 560 -27.93 -23.14 -15.93
C ASP A 560 -28.33 -22.14 -17.04
N GLU A 561 -28.10 -20.85 -16.81
CA GLU A 561 -28.41 -19.78 -17.78
C GLU A 561 -27.12 -19.26 -18.41
N ARG A 562 -27.08 -19.07 -19.74
CA ARG A 562 -25.89 -18.55 -20.42
C ARG A 562 -25.63 -17.10 -20.02
N GLY A 563 -24.37 -16.74 -19.89
CA GLY A 563 -23.93 -15.35 -19.70
C GLY A 563 -23.71 -14.61 -21.03
N PRO A 564 -23.23 -13.36 -20.98
CA PRO A 564 -22.86 -12.57 -22.15
C PRO A 564 -21.69 -13.19 -22.95
N TYR A 565 -21.70 -12.97 -24.26
CA TYR A 565 -20.69 -13.42 -25.24
C TYR A 565 -20.42 -14.92 -25.22
N ASN A 566 -21.48 -15.71 -24.99
CA ASN A 566 -21.42 -17.16 -24.97
C ASN A 566 -22.19 -17.75 -26.16
N PHE A 567 -21.45 -18.31 -27.13
CA PHE A 567 -21.98 -18.90 -28.36
C PHE A 567 -21.99 -20.44 -28.35
N ASN A 568 -22.15 -21.05 -27.17
CA ASN A 568 -22.20 -22.50 -27.03
C ASN A 568 -23.38 -23.13 -27.78
N ASN A 569 -23.12 -24.20 -28.53
CA ASN A 569 -24.15 -24.92 -29.28
C ASN A 569 -25.10 -25.76 -28.40
N ALA A 570 -24.73 -26.05 -27.15
CA ALA A 570 -25.54 -26.78 -26.18
C ALA A 570 -26.44 -25.85 -25.36
N VAL A 571 -26.98 -24.78 -25.96
CA VAL A 571 -27.89 -23.82 -25.34
C VAL A 571 -29.20 -23.74 -26.13
N ASN A 572 -30.33 -23.68 -25.41
CA ASN A 572 -31.59 -23.26 -25.99
C ASN A 572 -31.65 -21.72 -25.98
N TYR A 573 -31.30 -21.11 -27.11
CA TYR A 573 -31.22 -19.66 -27.26
C TYR A 573 -32.55 -18.91 -27.11
N ASN A 574 -33.71 -19.60 -27.16
CA ASN A 574 -34.99 -18.95 -26.86
C ASN A 574 -35.22 -18.77 -25.36
N THR A 575 -34.61 -19.62 -24.54
CA THR A 575 -34.72 -19.56 -23.08
C THR A 575 -33.40 -19.14 -22.41
N ASN A 576 -32.31 -19.05 -23.17
CA ASN A 576 -30.94 -18.85 -22.68
C ASN A 576 -30.46 -19.93 -21.67
N HIS A 577 -31.05 -21.12 -21.67
CA HIS A 577 -30.64 -22.21 -20.75
C HIS A 577 -29.75 -23.25 -21.42
N TYR A 578 -28.78 -23.80 -20.69
CA TYR A 578 -28.00 -24.93 -21.16
C TYR A 578 -28.89 -26.18 -21.33
N THR A 579 -28.50 -27.04 -22.26
CA THR A 579 -29.23 -28.27 -22.61
C THR A 579 -28.44 -29.53 -22.28
N ASP A 580 -27.19 -29.39 -21.83
CA ASP A 580 -26.30 -30.49 -21.48
C ASP A 580 -26.58 -31.09 -20.10
N GLY A 581 -27.35 -30.39 -19.26
CA GLY A 581 -27.68 -30.82 -17.89
C GLY A 581 -26.46 -30.84 -16.97
N GLN A 582 -25.43 -30.04 -17.27
CA GLN A 582 -24.20 -29.93 -16.47
C GLN A 582 -23.94 -28.48 -16.01
N PRO A 583 -24.81 -27.91 -15.16
CA PRO A 583 -24.63 -26.56 -14.61
C PRO A 583 -23.34 -26.44 -13.76
N GLU A 584 -22.89 -27.53 -13.13
CA GLU A 584 -21.70 -27.56 -12.29
C GLU A 584 -20.38 -27.31 -13.05
N ASP A 585 -20.35 -27.58 -14.37
CA ASP A 585 -19.18 -27.38 -15.22
C ASP A 585 -19.12 -25.96 -15.80
N LYS A 586 -20.07 -25.09 -15.42
CA LYS A 586 -20.16 -23.71 -15.87
C LYS A 586 -19.61 -22.74 -14.84
N TRP A 587 -19.24 -21.56 -15.32
CA TRP A 587 -18.65 -20.52 -14.47
C TRP A 587 -19.21 -19.14 -14.77
N GLY A 588 -19.13 -18.23 -13.80
CA GLY A 588 -19.37 -16.80 -14.03
C GLY A 588 -18.42 -15.99 -13.15
N GLY A 589 -17.84 -14.92 -13.68
CA GLY A 589 -16.87 -14.15 -12.93
C GLY A 589 -16.78 -12.69 -13.31
N ILE A 590 -16.20 -11.94 -12.38
CA ILE A 590 -15.96 -10.50 -12.44
C ILE A 590 -14.52 -10.19 -12.06
N MET A 591 -13.97 -9.11 -12.58
CA MET A 591 -12.64 -8.64 -12.25
C MET A 591 -12.58 -7.14 -12.01
N ARG A 592 -11.57 -6.70 -11.26
CA ARG A 592 -11.31 -5.31 -10.97
C ARG A 592 -9.81 -5.02 -10.95
N SER A 593 -9.47 -3.76 -11.18
CA SER A 593 -8.14 -3.24 -10.88
C SER A 593 -8.00 -2.90 -9.40
N LEU A 594 -6.75 -2.99 -8.91
CA LEU A 594 -6.36 -2.64 -7.54
C LEU A 594 -5.51 -1.37 -7.56
N ASN A 595 -5.83 -0.44 -6.65
CA ASN A 595 -5.08 0.82 -6.54
C ASN A 595 -3.74 0.62 -5.83
N THR A 596 -3.66 -0.34 -4.91
CA THR A 596 -2.45 -0.72 -4.18
C THR A 596 -1.95 -2.02 -4.78
N THR A 597 -0.79 -2.03 -5.42
CA THR A 597 -0.29 -3.20 -6.16
C THR A 597 0.83 -3.95 -5.44
N ASP A 598 1.68 -3.26 -4.68
CA ASP A 598 2.71 -3.86 -3.84
C ASP A 598 2.12 -4.22 -2.47
N PHE A 599 1.62 -5.45 -2.38
CA PHE A 599 1.05 -6.00 -1.16
C PHE A 599 2.13 -6.26 -0.10
N GLN A 600 3.40 -6.44 -0.48
CA GLN A 600 4.52 -6.61 0.45
C GLN A 600 4.86 -5.30 1.17
N GLN A 601 4.87 -4.17 0.45
CA GLN A 601 5.04 -2.85 1.04
C GLN A 601 3.81 -2.44 1.85
N ALA A 602 2.61 -2.68 1.32
CA ALA A 602 1.37 -2.35 2.01
C ALA A 602 1.03 -3.29 3.18
N ASN A 603 1.73 -4.42 3.29
CA ASN A 603 1.48 -5.52 4.23
C ASN A 603 0.02 -6.01 4.20
N ILE A 604 -0.51 -6.24 2.99
CA ILE A 604 -1.82 -6.88 2.84
C ILE A 604 -1.67 -8.35 3.22
N GLU A 605 -2.50 -8.84 4.14
CA GLU A 605 -2.39 -10.20 4.68
C GLU A 605 -3.60 -11.07 4.32
N TYR A 606 -4.79 -10.48 4.25
CA TYR A 606 -6.04 -11.24 4.09
C TYR A 606 -6.99 -10.64 3.05
N ILE A 607 -7.72 -11.52 2.37
CA ILE A 607 -9.05 -11.20 1.85
C ILE A 607 -10.04 -11.51 2.97
N GLN A 608 -10.77 -10.50 3.46
CA GLN A 608 -11.76 -10.65 4.52
C GLN A 608 -13.15 -10.25 4.04
N PHE A 609 -14.16 -11.03 4.42
CA PHE A 609 -15.54 -10.66 4.16
C PHE A 609 -16.54 -11.31 5.10
N TRP A 610 -17.68 -10.64 5.28
CA TRP A 610 -18.87 -11.22 5.91
C TRP A 610 -19.82 -11.73 4.83
N LEU A 611 -20.10 -13.02 4.80
CA LEU A 611 -21.03 -13.64 3.86
C LEU A 611 -22.29 -14.10 4.58
N MET A 612 -23.45 -13.65 4.10
CA MET A 612 -24.74 -14.16 4.58
C MET A 612 -24.92 -15.61 4.11
N ASP A 613 -25.41 -16.49 4.99
CA ASP A 613 -25.73 -17.88 4.64
C ASP A 613 -26.73 -17.91 3.47
N PRO A 614 -26.33 -18.42 2.28
CA PRO A 614 -27.18 -18.38 1.11
C PRO A 614 -28.27 -19.46 1.11
N TYR A 615 -28.26 -20.41 2.05
CA TYR A 615 -29.14 -21.60 2.02
C TYR A 615 -30.21 -21.62 3.11
N LYS A 616 -29.94 -21.09 4.31
CA LYS A 616 -30.83 -21.22 5.48
C LYS A 616 -32.27 -20.71 5.26
N ASN A 617 -32.44 -19.74 4.37
CA ASN A 617 -33.72 -19.11 4.06
C ASN A 617 -33.97 -18.97 2.55
N TYR A 618 -33.47 -19.96 1.79
CA TYR A 618 -33.52 -19.95 0.33
C TYR A 618 -34.95 -19.80 -0.20
N SER A 619 -35.17 -18.81 -1.06
CA SER A 619 -36.49 -18.43 -1.58
C SER A 619 -36.51 -18.15 -3.10
N ILE A 620 -35.43 -18.46 -3.82
CA ILE A 620 -35.37 -18.26 -5.28
C ILE A 620 -36.38 -19.19 -5.97
N THR A 621 -37.20 -18.61 -6.84
CA THR A 621 -38.32 -19.27 -7.51
C THR A 621 -37.94 -19.84 -8.88
N PRO A 622 -38.77 -20.74 -9.47
CA PRO A 622 -38.52 -21.24 -10.83
C PRO A 622 -38.52 -20.16 -11.91
N GLN A 623 -39.29 -19.09 -11.71
CA GLN A 623 -39.29 -17.91 -12.58
C GLN A 623 -37.96 -17.16 -12.53
N GLU A 624 -37.20 -17.33 -11.45
CA GLU A 624 -35.86 -16.77 -11.23
C GLU A 624 -34.76 -17.80 -11.52
N GLY A 625 -35.08 -18.92 -12.18
CA GLY A 625 -34.11 -19.93 -12.63
C GLY A 625 -33.88 -21.10 -11.67
N ALA A 626 -34.59 -21.18 -10.53
CA ALA A 626 -34.48 -22.33 -9.64
C ALA A 626 -35.21 -23.57 -10.21
N PRO A 627 -34.83 -24.80 -9.84
CA PRO A 627 -35.64 -25.97 -10.18
C PRO A 627 -37.02 -25.91 -9.50
N ALA A 628 -38.02 -26.56 -10.09
CA ALA A 628 -39.39 -26.62 -9.54
C ALA A 628 -39.45 -27.18 -8.11
N THR A 629 -38.51 -28.08 -7.77
CA THR A 629 -38.29 -28.59 -6.42
C THR A 629 -36.81 -28.45 -6.10
N VAL A 630 -36.49 -27.69 -5.04
CA VAL A 630 -35.11 -27.53 -4.55
C VAL A 630 -34.77 -28.71 -3.63
N ASN A 631 -33.74 -29.49 -3.99
CA ASN A 631 -33.21 -30.54 -3.14
C ASN A 631 -32.00 -29.98 -2.36
N PRO A 632 -31.98 -30.07 -1.01
CA PRO A 632 -30.84 -29.60 -0.22
C PRO A 632 -29.50 -30.24 -0.60
N ALA A 633 -29.49 -31.42 -1.23
CA ALA A 633 -28.27 -32.04 -1.76
C ALA A 633 -27.67 -31.32 -2.98
N ASP A 634 -28.41 -30.39 -3.59
CA ASP A 634 -27.92 -29.54 -4.67
C ASP A 634 -27.33 -28.21 -4.17
N PHE A 635 -27.39 -27.94 -2.85
CA PHE A 635 -26.67 -26.82 -2.23
C PHE A 635 -25.17 -27.08 -2.19
N GLY A 636 -24.39 -26.11 -2.65
CA GLY A 636 -22.95 -26.17 -2.73
C GLY A 636 -22.43 -25.36 -3.90
N GLY A 637 -21.15 -25.52 -4.20
CA GLY A 637 -20.45 -24.75 -5.22
C GLY A 637 -19.16 -24.14 -4.67
N ASP A 638 -18.38 -23.52 -5.53
CA ASP A 638 -17.08 -22.95 -5.20
C ASP A 638 -17.01 -21.48 -5.64
N LEU A 639 -16.52 -20.63 -4.74
CA LEU A 639 -16.11 -19.26 -5.02
C LEU A 639 -14.58 -19.20 -5.07
N TYR A 640 -14.04 -18.59 -6.12
CA TYR A 640 -12.60 -18.42 -6.28
C TYR A 640 -12.23 -16.94 -6.29
N PHE A 641 -11.06 -16.64 -5.72
CA PHE A 641 -10.38 -15.36 -5.84
C PHE A 641 -9.05 -15.59 -6.55
N ASN A 642 -8.75 -14.76 -7.55
CA ASN A 642 -7.45 -14.69 -8.21
C ASN A 642 -6.84 -13.33 -7.89
N LEU A 643 -5.57 -13.30 -7.49
CA LEU A 643 -4.80 -12.09 -7.20
C LEU A 643 -3.51 -12.09 -8.02
N GLY A 644 -3.33 -11.11 -8.89
CA GLY A 644 -2.08 -10.94 -9.63
C GLY A 644 -2.27 -10.15 -10.91
N ASN A 645 -1.63 -10.62 -11.96
CA ASN A 645 -1.84 -10.17 -13.33
C ASN A 645 -2.89 -11.09 -13.95
N ILE A 646 -4.05 -10.51 -14.29
CA ILE A 646 -5.16 -11.19 -14.93
C ILE A 646 -5.36 -10.51 -16.27
N SER A 647 -5.69 -11.30 -17.29
CA SER A 647 -5.93 -10.82 -18.65
C SER A 647 -7.14 -9.88 -18.67
N GLU A 648 -6.95 -8.73 -19.30
CA GLU A 648 -8.00 -7.75 -19.59
C GLU A 648 -8.72 -8.04 -20.92
N ASP A 649 -8.22 -9.02 -21.69
CA ASP A 649 -8.84 -9.60 -22.90
C ASP A 649 -10.06 -10.44 -22.46
N ILE A 650 -11.22 -9.79 -22.35
CA ILE A 650 -12.49 -10.40 -21.88
C ILE A 650 -13.05 -11.32 -22.96
N LEU A 651 -12.99 -10.85 -24.21
CA LEU A 651 -13.25 -11.61 -25.42
C LEU A 651 -11.90 -12.04 -25.98
N HIS A 652 -11.65 -13.35 -26.02
CA HIS A 652 -10.29 -13.84 -26.26
C HIS A 652 -9.89 -13.77 -27.73
N ASP A 653 -9.52 -12.58 -28.21
CA ASP A 653 -9.09 -12.36 -29.59
C ASP A 653 -7.77 -11.55 -29.70
N ASN A 654 -7.17 -11.17 -28.57
CA ASN A 654 -5.94 -10.38 -28.48
C ASN A 654 -6.04 -9.02 -29.20
N ARG A 655 -7.23 -8.44 -29.28
CA ARG A 655 -7.48 -7.12 -29.83
C ARG A 655 -8.32 -6.33 -28.83
N ARG A 656 -7.82 -5.16 -28.43
CA ARG A 656 -8.53 -4.33 -27.47
C ARG A 656 -9.78 -3.70 -28.09
N MET A 657 -10.96 -4.10 -27.61
CA MET A 657 -12.19 -3.38 -27.91
C MET A 657 -12.31 -2.09 -27.08
N TYR A 658 -12.85 -1.04 -27.71
CA TYR A 658 -13.30 0.17 -27.02
C TYR A 658 -14.42 0.87 -27.80
N GLU A 659 -15.59 1.00 -27.20
CA GLU A 659 -16.83 1.44 -27.86
C GLU A 659 -16.74 2.85 -28.47
N ASN A 660 -16.13 3.80 -27.78
CA ASN A 660 -16.09 5.19 -28.23
C ASN A 660 -15.20 5.41 -29.49
N GLY A 661 -14.46 4.38 -29.91
CA GLY A 661 -13.74 4.36 -31.18
C GLY A 661 -14.58 3.92 -32.38
N LEU A 662 -15.76 3.33 -32.15
CA LEU A 662 -16.62 2.85 -33.22
C LEU A 662 -17.09 4.03 -34.10
N PRO A 663 -17.35 3.79 -35.41
CA PRO A 663 -17.75 4.83 -36.34
C PRO A 663 -19.00 5.58 -35.87
N ALA A 664 -18.86 6.87 -35.61
CA ALA A 664 -19.95 7.71 -35.09
C ALA A 664 -21.17 7.78 -36.03
N ASP A 665 -20.95 7.60 -37.34
CA ASP A 665 -22.00 7.52 -38.37
C ASP A 665 -22.57 6.11 -38.57
N GLY A 666 -22.08 5.12 -37.82
CA GLY A 666 -22.46 3.71 -37.92
C GLY A 666 -21.93 3.00 -39.16
N VAL A 667 -21.15 3.67 -40.02
CA VAL A 667 -20.65 3.08 -41.27
C VAL A 667 -19.36 2.31 -41.01
N LYS A 668 -19.47 0.99 -40.89
CA LYS A 668 -18.32 0.07 -40.74
C LYS A 668 -17.68 -0.25 -42.09
N VAL A 669 -16.39 0.04 -42.21
CA VAL A 669 -15.52 -0.31 -43.35
C VAL A 669 -14.42 -1.23 -42.81
N TYR A 670 -14.42 -2.47 -43.28
CA TYR A 670 -13.60 -3.54 -42.72
C TYR A 670 -12.18 -3.56 -43.28
N TYR A 671 -11.20 -3.84 -42.42
CA TYR A 671 -9.82 -4.10 -42.83
C TYR A 671 -9.75 -5.35 -43.73
N PRO A 672 -8.98 -5.36 -44.83
CA PRO A 672 -7.98 -4.38 -45.27
C PRO A 672 -8.45 -3.35 -46.31
N ASP A 673 -9.75 -3.08 -46.42
CA ASP A 673 -10.27 -2.16 -47.43
C ASP A 673 -9.76 -0.72 -47.24
N ILE A 674 -9.64 0.03 -48.34
CA ILE A 674 -9.17 1.42 -48.29
C ILE A 674 -10.16 2.27 -47.51
N GLY A 675 -9.69 2.91 -46.43
CA GLY A 675 -10.53 3.69 -45.53
C GLY A 675 -11.13 2.88 -44.38
N SER A 676 -10.65 1.65 -44.15
CA SER A 676 -11.08 0.79 -43.05
C SER A 676 -11.03 1.49 -41.70
N ASN A 677 -12.13 1.46 -40.97
CA ASN A 677 -12.27 1.97 -39.62
C ASN A 677 -12.53 0.85 -38.59
N ILE A 678 -12.73 -0.39 -39.06
CA ILE A 678 -12.97 -1.59 -38.23
C ILE A 678 -12.00 -2.72 -38.62
N ASP A 679 -11.46 -3.44 -37.63
CA ASP A 679 -10.81 -4.75 -37.74
C ASP A 679 -11.76 -5.80 -37.14
N SER A 680 -12.01 -6.90 -37.85
CA SER A 680 -13.01 -7.89 -37.44
C SER A 680 -12.32 -9.14 -36.90
N THR A 681 -12.76 -9.60 -35.73
CA THR A 681 -12.31 -10.84 -35.09
C THR A 681 -13.44 -11.87 -35.04
N ALA A 682 -13.19 -13.04 -34.43
CA ALA A 682 -14.23 -14.05 -34.25
C ALA A 682 -15.39 -13.52 -33.39
N TYR A 683 -15.07 -12.72 -32.37
CA TYR A 683 -16.03 -12.08 -31.47
C TYR A 683 -16.53 -10.74 -32.05
N SER A 684 -15.61 -9.85 -32.39
CA SER A 684 -15.87 -8.41 -32.33
C SER A 684 -15.60 -7.66 -33.62
N ASP A 685 -16.16 -6.45 -33.72
CA ASP A 685 -15.82 -5.40 -34.69
C ASP A 685 -15.12 -4.27 -33.95
N ILE A 686 -13.80 -4.20 -34.10
CA ILE A 686 -12.94 -3.38 -33.25
C ILE A 686 -12.46 -2.14 -34.02
N PRO A 687 -12.44 -0.95 -33.41
CA PRO A 687 -11.91 0.24 -34.07
C PRO A 687 -10.43 0.11 -34.46
N THR A 688 -10.07 0.51 -35.68
CA THR A 688 -8.66 0.46 -36.16
C THR A 688 -7.81 1.64 -35.70
N LYS A 689 -8.43 2.69 -35.17
CA LYS A 689 -7.73 3.87 -34.64
C LYS A 689 -7.20 3.57 -33.24
N GLN A 690 -6.24 4.37 -32.78
CA GLN A 690 -5.79 4.32 -31.39
C GLN A 690 -6.71 5.18 -30.53
N ALA A 691 -7.07 4.69 -29.34
CA ALA A 691 -7.87 5.45 -28.39
C ALA A 691 -7.02 6.55 -27.74
N LEU A 692 -7.49 7.80 -27.74
CA LEU A 692 -6.81 8.91 -27.04
C LEU A 692 -7.40 9.16 -25.64
N LEU A 693 -8.72 9.01 -25.53
CA LEU A 693 -9.52 9.24 -24.33
C LEU A 693 -10.70 8.28 -24.36
N TYR A 694 -11.08 7.76 -23.20
CA TYR A 694 -12.27 6.94 -23.01
C TYR A 694 -13.46 7.81 -22.62
N ALA A 695 -14.03 8.45 -23.65
CA ALA A 695 -15.22 9.27 -23.49
C ALA A 695 -16.02 9.26 -24.79
N PHE A 696 -17.33 9.13 -24.64
CA PHE A 696 -18.28 9.32 -25.73
C PHE A 696 -18.51 10.80 -26.03
N THR A 697 -19.11 11.07 -27.19
CA THR A 697 -19.68 12.38 -27.49
C THR A 697 -21.06 12.54 -26.83
N GLU A 698 -21.56 13.78 -26.75
CA GLU A 698 -22.89 14.09 -26.21
C GLU A 698 -24.02 13.93 -27.24
N LYS A 699 -23.71 13.44 -28.45
CA LYS A 699 -24.70 13.33 -29.54
C LYS A 699 -25.43 12.00 -29.49
N ASP A 700 -26.76 12.09 -29.53
CA ASP A 700 -27.67 10.96 -29.39
C ASP A 700 -27.47 9.89 -30.47
N ASP A 701 -27.37 10.30 -31.74
CA ASP A 701 -27.19 9.36 -32.86
C ASP A 701 -25.82 8.66 -32.82
N GLU A 702 -24.77 9.40 -32.45
CA GLU A 702 -23.41 8.84 -32.35
C GLU A 702 -23.34 7.84 -31.20
N ARG A 703 -23.98 8.13 -30.05
CA ARG A 703 -24.02 7.21 -28.90
C ARG A 703 -24.61 5.86 -29.29
N ARG A 704 -25.75 5.85 -29.99
CA ARG A 704 -26.43 4.62 -30.40
C ARG A 704 -25.57 3.73 -31.30
N ASN A 705 -24.70 4.33 -32.10
CA ASN A 705 -23.79 3.60 -33.00
C ASN A 705 -22.52 3.11 -32.30
N GLN A 706 -22.25 3.57 -31.08
CA GLN A 706 -21.01 3.29 -30.35
C GLN A 706 -21.24 2.40 -29.11
N ASP A 707 -22.35 2.57 -28.41
CA ASP A 707 -22.76 1.83 -27.19
C ASP A 707 -23.28 0.41 -27.54
N LEU A 708 -22.41 -0.40 -28.14
CA LEU A 708 -22.67 -1.69 -28.77
C LEU A 708 -21.99 -2.87 -28.05
N GLY A 709 -21.56 -2.69 -26.80
CA GLY A 709 -20.87 -3.70 -26.04
C GLY A 709 -19.40 -3.94 -26.43
N LEU A 710 -18.84 -4.99 -25.85
CA LEU A 710 -17.46 -5.45 -26.05
C LEU A 710 -17.28 -6.18 -27.39
N ASP A 711 -18.36 -6.53 -28.09
CA ASP A 711 -18.26 -7.05 -29.46
C ASP A 711 -18.40 -5.94 -30.52
N GLY A 712 -18.98 -4.79 -30.18
CA GLY A 712 -19.14 -3.68 -31.10
C GLY A 712 -20.15 -3.99 -32.22
N LEU A 713 -21.02 -4.97 -32.02
CA LEU A 713 -22.02 -5.41 -32.97
C LEU A 713 -23.40 -4.94 -32.52
N THR A 714 -24.33 -4.83 -33.46
CA THR A 714 -25.75 -4.74 -33.13
C THR A 714 -26.35 -6.15 -33.12
N ASP A 715 -27.47 -6.37 -32.42
CA ASP A 715 -28.21 -7.65 -32.45
C ASP A 715 -28.43 -8.21 -33.88
N THR A 716 -28.62 -7.31 -34.87
CA THR A 716 -28.80 -7.69 -36.27
C THR A 716 -27.51 -8.17 -36.93
N GLU A 717 -26.37 -7.54 -36.61
CA GLU A 717 -25.05 -7.94 -37.09
C GLU A 717 -24.57 -9.22 -36.40
N GLU A 718 -24.85 -9.37 -35.11
CA GLU A 718 -24.60 -10.61 -34.38
C GLU A 718 -25.39 -11.78 -34.98
N ALA A 719 -26.67 -11.57 -35.31
CA ALA A 719 -27.49 -12.61 -35.94
C ALA A 719 -26.96 -13.00 -37.32
N ALA A 720 -26.32 -12.07 -38.03
CA ALA A 720 -25.65 -12.33 -39.29
C ALA A 720 -24.32 -13.09 -39.09
N ARG A 721 -23.59 -12.82 -38.01
CA ARG A 721 -22.28 -13.42 -37.70
C ARG A 721 -22.39 -14.81 -37.08
N PHE A 722 -23.15 -14.95 -36.01
CA PHE A 722 -23.27 -16.17 -35.22
C PHE A 722 -24.46 -17.04 -35.63
N GLY A 723 -25.32 -16.51 -36.51
CA GLY A 723 -26.58 -17.12 -36.92
C GLY A 723 -27.75 -16.66 -36.05
N ASN A 724 -28.95 -17.11 -36.40
CA ASN A 724 -30.18 -16.69 -35.70
C ASN A 724 -30.32 -17.41 -34.35
N LEU A 725 -29.54 -16.96 -33.36
CA LEU A 725 -29.41 -17.51 -32.01
C LEU A 725 -30.30 -16.73 -31.00
N GLY A 726 -31.56 -16.51 -31.36
CA GLY A 726 -32.49 -15.70 -30.56
C GLY A 726 -32.49 -14.22 -30.98
N SER A 727 -33.20 -13.39 -30.20
CA SER A 727 -33.31 -11.93 -30.46
C SER A 727 -32.08 -11.14 -30.05
N ASP A 728 -31.27 -11.69 -29.14
CA ASP A 728 -30.03 -11.13 -28.61
C ASP A 728 -28.97 -12.24 -28.66
N PRO A 729 -28.31 -12.46 -29.81
CA PRO A 729 -27.35 -13.54 -29.98
C PRO A 729 -26.14 -13.47 -29.04
N ALA A 730 -25.63 -12.30 -28.65
CA ALA A 730 -24.51 -12.13 -27.72
C ALA A 730 -24.95 -12.17 -26.24
N ASN A 731 -26.23 -11.94 -25.93
CA ASN A 731 -26.80 -11.87 -24.59
C ASN A 731 -26.22 -10.76 -23.71
N ASP A 732 -25.87 -9.63 -24.32
CA ASP A 732 -25.18 -8.50 -23.72
C ASP A 732 -26.02 -7.20 -23.73
N ASN A 733 -27.31 -7.28 -24.05
CA ASN A 733 -28.24 -6.15 -23.93
C ASN A 733 -28.48 -5.73 -22.48
N TYR A 734 -28.35 -4.43 -22.22
CA TYR A 734 -28.57 -3.81 -20.93
C TYR A 734 -30.06 -3.62 -20.62
N VAL A 735 -30.45 -3.82 -19.35
CA VAL A 735 -31.78 -3.47 -18.86
C VAL A 735 -31.68 -2.71 -17.53
N PHE A 736 -32.24 -1.50 -17.49
CA PHE A 736 -32.30 -0.71 -16.26
C PHE A 736 -33.33 -1.31 -15.28
N PHE A 737 -32.93 -1.50 -14.02
CA PHE A 737 -33.72 -2.20 -13.00
C PHE A 737 -35.09 -1.55 -12.67
N ARG A 738 -35.32 -0.30 -13.07
CA ARG A 738 -36.62 0.41 -12.94
C ARG A 738 -37.40 0.54 -14.26
N GLY A 739 -36.96 -0.11 -15.34
CA GLY A 739 -37.61 0.02 -16.64
C GLY A 739 -39.06 -0.45 -16.61
N GLY A 740 -39.93 0.21 -17.38
CA GLY A 740 -41.37 -0.07 -17.43
C GLY A 740 -41.69 -1.46 -17.99
N GLN A 741 -40.78 -2.05 -18.77
CA GLN A 741 -40.88 -3.45 -19.20
C GLN A 741 -40.89 -4.41 -17.99
N LEU A 742 -39.96 -4.22 -17.04
CA LEU A 742 -39.87 -5.07 -15.84
C LEU A 742 -41.09 -4.89 -14.93
N ASP A 743 -41.68 -3.69 -14.91
CA ASP A 743 -42.94 -3.43 -14.22
C ASP A 743 -44.11 -4.19 -14.87
N ALA A 744 -44.19 -4.19 -16.21
CA ALA A 744 -45.21 -4.93 -16.96
C ALA A 744 -45.07 -6.46 -16.80
N GLU A 745 -43.85 -6.95 -16.63
CA GLU A 745 -43.52 -8.36 -16.36
C GLU A 745 -43.72 -8.76 -14.89
N ASN A 746 -44.07 -7.81 -14.01
CA ASN A 746 -44.21 -8.04 -12.58
C ASN A 746 -42.91 -8.59 -11.94
N ALA A 747 -41.75 -8.12 -12.42
CA ALA A 747 -40.43 -8.67 -12.09
C ALA A 747 -40.02 -8.46 -10.62
N SER A 748 -39.45 -9.51 -10.01
CA SER A 748 -38.83 -9.47 -8.68
C SER A 748 -37.54 -8.64 -8.67
N ILE A 749 -36.99 -8.33 -7.49
CA ILE A 749 -35.75 -7.56 -7.37
C ILE A 749 -34.58 -8.30 -8.05
N LEU A 750 -34.50 -9.62 -7.88
CA LEU A 750 -33.45 -10.44 -8.51
C LEU A 750 -33.52 -10.37 -10.04
N THR A 751 -34.73 -10.51 -10.61
CA THR A 751 -34.94 -10.41 -12.07
C THR A 751 -34.59 -9.02 -12.59
N ARG A 752 -34.88 -7.96 -11.84
CA ARG A 752 -34.59 -6.57 -12.24
C ARG A 752 -33.10 -6.27 -12.38
N TYR A 753 -32.25 -6.90 -11.57
CA TYR A 753 -30.79 -6.73 -11.66
C TYR A 753 -30.13 -7.72 -12.62
N ARG A 754 -30.86 -8.74 -13.10
CA ARG A 754 -30.31 -9.84 -13.91
C ARG A 754 -29.50 -9.36 -15.12
N ASN A 755 -29.98 -8.34 -15.84
CA ASN A 755 -29.31 -7.79 -17.04
C ASN A 755 -28.74 -6.37 -16.83
N TYR A 756 -28.57 -5.95 -15.57
CA TYR A 756 -28.10 -4.59 -15.28
C TYR A 756 -26.59 -4.40 -15.53
N ASN A 757 -25.82 -5.48 -15.58
CA ASN A 757 -24.36 -5.43 -15.80
C ASN A 757 -23.94 -5.60 -17.26
N ASN A 758 -24.92 -5.79 -18.14
CA ASN A 758 -24.71 -5.97 -19.57
C ASN A 758 -24.29 -4.64 -20.23
N THR A 759 -23.61 -4.71 -21.37
CA THR A 759 -22.81 -3.61 -21.92
C THR A 759 -23.54 -2.83 -23.03
N GLN A 760 -24.19 -3.52 -23.97
CA GLN A 760 -24.90 -2.85 -25.05
C GLN A 760 -26.08 -2.03 -24.53
N GLY A 761 -26.04 -0.71 -24.75
CA GLY A 761 -27.09 0.23 -24.30
C GLY A 761 -26.98 0.69 -22.84
N ASN A 762 -25.86 0.42 -22.15
CA ASN A 762 -25.72 0.78 -20.73
C ASN A 762 -25.38 2.26 -20.49
N SER A 763 -25.11 3.02 -21.56
CA SER A 763 -24.64 4.40 -21.50
C SER A 763 -25.49 5.39 -22.31
N GLU A 764 -26.77 5.04 -22.55
CA GLU A 764 -27.73 5.87 -23.28
C GLU A 764 -27.80 7.33 -22.81
N THR A 765 -27.99 8.25 -23.76
CA THR A 765 -28.27 9.65 -23.45
C THR A 765 -29.71 9.83 -22.95
N ALA A 766 -29.96 10.92 -22.21
CA ALA A 766 -31.30 11.19 -21.67
C ALA A 766 -32.40 11.34 -22.74
N ASN A 767 -32.05 11.71 -23.98
CA ASN A 767 -32.99 11.82 -25.10
C ASN A 767 -33.25 10.47 -25.78
N ASN A 768 -32.29 9.54 -25.71
CA ASN A 768 -32.44 8.19 -26.26
C ASN A 768 -33.22 7.26 -25.32
N SER A 769 -33.18 7.54 -24.02
CA SER A 769 -33.95 6.78 -23.03
C SER A 769 -35.44 6.81 -23.35
N THR A 770 -36.08 5.64 -23.39
CA THR A 770 -37.52 5.50 -23.58
C THR A 770 -38.31 5.80 -22.30
N GLU A 771 -37.62 6.01 -21.18
CA GLU A 771 -38.21 6.21 -19.86
C GLU A 771 -38.25 7.70 -19.47
N GLY A 772 -39.13 8.06 -18.53
CA GLY A 772 -39.23 9.42 -18.00
C GLY A 772 -38.08 9.85 -17.08
N PHE A 773 -37.02 9.05 -16.99
CA PHE A 773 -35.86 9.24 -16.11
C PHE A 773 -34.60 8.65 -16.76
N PRO A 774 -33.39 9.13 -16.39
CA PRO A 774 -32.15 8.57 -16.92
C PRO A 774 -32.01 7.08 -16.61
N THR A 775 -31.72 6.29 -17.64
CA THR A 775 -31.55 4.83 -17.59
C THR A 775 -30.09 4.37 -17.66
N ALA A 776 -29.15 5.26 -17.95
CA ALA A 776 -27.73 4.92 -18.07
C ALA A 776 -27.13 4.43 -16.73
N ALA A 777 -26.44 3.28 -16.76
CA ALA A 777 -25.62 2.79 -15.66
C ALA A 777 -24.28 3.53 -15.56
N THR A 778 -23.71 3.89 -16.71
CA THR A 778 -22.41 4.55 -16.85
C THR A 778 -22.46 5.65 -17.91
N SER A 779 -21.53 6.59 -17.84
CA SER A 779 -21.29 7.59 -18.90
C SER A 779 -19.99 7.32 -19.66
N TYR A 780 -19.23 6.31 -19.23
CA TYR A 780 -17.97 5.88 -19.83
C TYR A 780 -18.23 4.73 -20.81
N PRO A 781 -17.45 4.64 -21.91
CA PRO A 781 -17.49 3.47 -22.79
C PRO A 781 -17.00 2.22 -22.08
N ASP A 782 -17.55 1.08 -22.49
CA ASP A 782 -17.02 -0.23 -22.17
C ASP A 782 -15.76 -0.50 -23.02
N ILE A 783 -14.72 -0.97 -22.34
CA ILE A 783 -13.37 -1.13 -22.89
C ILE A 783 -12.67 -2.34 -22.25
N GLU A 784 -11.80 -2.99 -23.01
CA GLU A 784 -10.90 -4.05 -22.52
C GLU A 784 -9.57 -3.46 -21.99
N ASP A 785 -9.71 -2.47 -21.10
CA ASP A 785 -8.63 -1.79 -20.36
C ASP A 785 -9.20 -1.34 -19.00
N ILE A 786 -9.16 -2.24 -18.02
CA ILE A 786 -9.85 -2.13 -16.73
C ILE A 786 -9.12 -1.17 -15.79
N ASN A 787 -7.79 -1.13 -15.85
CA ASN A 787 -6.99 -0.20 -15.04
C ASN A 787 -6.77 1.17 -15.71
N LYS A 788 -7.20 1.35 -16.96
CA LYS A 788 -7.13 2.59 -17.74
C LYS A 788 -5.70 3.05 -18.00
N ASP A 789 -4.77 2.11 -18.20
CA ASP A 789 -3.38 2.40 -18.52
C ASP A 789 -3.12 2.61 -20.03
N GLN A 790 -4.19 2.62 -20.83
CA GLN A 790 -4.19 2.77 -22.28
C GLN A 790 -3.56 1.59 -23.02
N THR A 791 -3.41 0.45 -22.35
CA THR A 791 -2.99 -0.81 -22.93
C THR A 791 -3.92 -1.92 -22.49
N MET A 792 -3.92 -3.04 -23.21
CA MET A 792 -4.60 -4.25 -22.77
C MET A 792 -3.55 -5.26 -22.35
N SER A 793 -3.55 -5.61 -21.07
CA SER A 793 -2.69 -6.68 -20.57
C SER A 793 -3.31 -8.04 -20.87
N THR A 794 -2.64 -8.89 -21.66
CA THR A 794 -3.04 -10.29 -21.88
C THR A 794 -2.29 -11.27 -20.97
N ALA A 795 -1.54 -10.76 -19.99
CA ALA A 795 -0.75 -11.58 -19.09
C ALA A 795 -1.63 -12.26 -18.03
N GLU A 796 -1.55 -13.59 -17.96
CA GLU A 796 -2.15 -14.37 -16.86
C GLU A 796 -1.01 -14.90 -15.98
N SER A 797 -0.83 -14.28 -14.82
CA SER A 797 0.02 -14.79 -13.75
C SER A 797 -0.47 -14.31 -12.39
N TYR A 798 -1.02 -15.23 -11.59
CA TYR A 798 -1.75 -14.91 -10.38
C TYR A 798 -1.74 -16.05 -9.36
N TYR A 799 -2.09 -15.70 -8.13
CA TYR A 799 -2.37 -16.61 -7.03
C TYR A 799 -3.87 -16.91 -6.97
N GLN A 800 -4.23 -18.18 -6.81
CA GLN A 800 -5.62 -18.64 -6.77
C GLN A 800 -6.01 -19.14 -5.39
N TYR A 801 -7.16 -18.70 -4.90
CA TYR A 801 -7.73 -19.07 -3.60
C TYR A 801 -9.14 -19.62 -3.79
N LYS A 802 -9.41 -20.79 -3.20
CA LYS A 802 -10.68 -21.50 -3.29
C LYS A 802 -11.45 -21.39 -1.97
N VAL A 803 -12.73 -21.06 -2.06
CA VAL A 803 -13.71 -21.07 -0.97
C VAL A 803 -14.84 -22.04 -1.33
N SER A 804 -14.95 -23.14 -0.59
CA SER A 804 -16.05 -24.10 -0.77
C SER A 804 -17.32 -23.57 -0.11
N LEU A 805 -18.41 -23.47 -0.83
CA LEU A 805 -19.71 -23.04 -0.31
C LEU A 805 -20.66 -24.24 -0.12
N SER A 806 -20.12 -25.44 0.02
CA SER A 806 -20.90 -26.62 0.41
C SER A 806 -21.36 -26.51 1.87
N PRO A 807 -22.60 -26.89 2.23
CA PRO A 807 -23.11 -26.79 3.60
C PRO A 807 -22.18 -27.44 4.65
N ASP A 808 -21.58 -28.59 4.34
CA ASP A 808 -20.63 -29.29 5.21
C ASP A 808 -19.31 -28.53 5.44
N SER A 809 -18.98 -27.59 4.56
CA SER A 809 -17.78 -26.75 4.65
C SER A 809 -18.01 -25.44 5.41
N LEU A 810 -19.27 -25.09 5.74
CA LEU A 810 -19.64 -23.85 6.44
C LEU A 810 -19.57 -23.99 7.97
N LEU A 811 -18.41 -24.42 8.45
CA LEU A 811 -18.09 -24.65 9.87
C LEU A 811 -16.91 -23.77 10.30
N ILE A 812 -16.98 -23.24 11.52
CA ILE A 812 -15.89 -22.43 12.11
C ILE A 812 -14.61 -23.26 12.14
N GLY A 813 -13.49 -22.67 11.73
CA GLY A 813 -12.17 -23.33 11.72
C GLY A 813 -11.88 -24.16 10.48
N HIS A 814 -12.88 -24.41 9.63
CA HIS A 814 -12.74 -24.97 8.29
C HIS A 814 -12.93 -23.87 7.24
N ASN A 815 -12.40 -24.07 6.03
CA ASN A 815 -12.66 -23.20 4.86
C ASN A 815 -12.38 -21.70 5.11
N ASN A 816 -11.40 -21.38 5.96
CA ASN A 816 -11.02 -20.03 6.36
C ASN A 816 -12.12 -19.21 7.07
N ILE A 817 -13.10 -19.87 7.70
CA ILE A 817 -14.13 -19.22 8.52
C ILE A 817 -13.59 -18.97 9.93
N VAL A 818 -13.56 -17.70 10.35
CA VAL A 818 -13.03 -17.26 11.65
C VAL A 818 -14.11 -16.92 12.66
N ASP A 819 -15.31 -16.54 12.21
CA ASP A 819 -16.44 -16.21 13.07
C ASP A 819 -17.78 -16.58 12.41
N ARG A 820 -18.81 -16.77 13.23
CA ARG A 820 -20.20 -17.07 12.83
C ARG A 820 -21.16 -16.32 13.75
N LYS A 821 -21.95 -15.40 13.18
CA LYS A 821 -23.01 -14.69 13.90
C LYS A 821 -24.38 -15.23 13.52
N GLU A 822 -25.21 -15.51 14.52
CA GLU A 822 -26.61 -15.91 14.34
C GLU A 822 -27.52 -14.85 14.98
N VAL A 823 -28.35 -14.21 14.17
CA VAL A 823 -29.14 -13.03 14.57
C VAL A 823 -30.60 -13.22 14.18
N ASN A 824 -31.51 -12.88 15.10
CA ASN A 824 -32.94 -12.83 14.83
C ASN A 824 -33.31 -11.44 14.33
N VAL A 825 -33.77 -11.35 13.09
CA VAL A 825 -34.16 -10.10 12.43
C VAL A 825 -35.68 -10.01 12.32
N THR A 826 -36.22 -8.79 12.48
CA THR A 826 -37.63 -8.51 12.20
C THR A 826 -37.74 -8.01 10.77
N LEU A 827 -38.53 -8.69 9.94
CA LEU A 827 -38.64 -8.43 8.52
C LEU A 827 -39.73 -7.38 8.20
N PRO A 828 -39.74 -6.78 6.99
CA PRO A 828 -40.74 -5.79 6.58
C PRO A 828 -42.20 -6.28 6.62
N ASP A 829 -42.44 -7.58 6.48
CA ASP A 829 -43.77 -8.19 6.63
C ASP A 829 -44.23 -8.39 8.08
N GLY A 830 -43.38 -8.08 9.06
CA GLY A 830 -43.63 -8.24 10.50
C GLY A 830 -43.29 -9.61 11.07
N SER A 831 -42.82 -10.56 10.26
CA SER A 831 -42.30 -11.85 10.71
C SER A 831 -40.88 -11.74 11.25
N THR A 832 -40.44 -12.76 11.99
CA THR A 832 -39.08 -12.87 12.51
C THR A 832 -38.35 -14.02 11.85
N GLN A 833 -37.12 -13.78 11.39
CA GLN A 833 -36.29 -14.77 10.72
C GLN A 833 -34.91 -14.84 11.39
N THR A 834 -34.34 -16.05 11.47
CA THR A 834 -32.97 -16.22 11.93
C THR A 834 -32.03 -16.19 10.73
N THR A 835 -31.12 -15.21 10.70
CA THR A 835 -30.05 -15.09 9.70
C THR A 835 -28.72 -15.53 10.30
N VAL A 836 -27.87 -16.14 9.48
CA VAL A 836 -26.50 -16.50 9.83
C VAL A 836 -25.53 -15.74 8.92
N TRP A 837 -24.47 -15.20 9.52
CA TRP A 837 -23.36 -14.54 8.83
C TRP A 837 -22.06 -15.27 9.15
N TYR A 838 -21.24 -15.51 8.14
CA TYR A 838 -19.93 -16.13 8.25
C TYR A 838 -18.85 -15.11 7.96
N GLN A 839 -17.87 -14.98 8.85
CA GLN A 839 -16.68 -14.17 8.59
C GLN A 839 -15.60 -15.05 7.99
N PHE A 840 -15.27 -14.80 6.72
CA PHE A 840 -14.15 -15.42 6.03
C PHE A 840 -12.91 -14.55 6.15
N ARG A 841 -11.77 -15.18 6.38
CA ARG A 841 -10.46 -14.52 6.41
C ARG A 841 -9.44 -15.42 5.71
N ILE A 842 -9.17 -15.14 4.44
CA ILE A 842 -8.32 -15.97 3.58
C ILE A 842 -6.89 -15.40 3.57
N PRO A 843 -5.87 -16.12 4.08
CA PRO A 843 -4.49 -15.65 4.08
C PRO A 843 -3.91 -15.62 2.66
N ILE A 844 -3.44 -14.46 2.21
CA ILE A 844 -2.90 -14.34 0.85
C ILE A 844 -1.59 -15.11 0.67
N SER A 845 -0.81 -15.30 1.73
CA SER A 845 0.49 -16.01 1.65
C SER A 845 0.37 -17.49 1.33
N SER A 846 -0.83 -18.06 1.41
CA SER A 846 -1.09 -19.50 1.33
C SER A 846 -2.08 -19.81 0.20
N PRO A 847 -1.71 -19.53 -1.07
CA PRO A 847 -2.56 -19.81 -2.21
C PRO A 847 -2.81 -21.31 -2.38
N ASN A 848 -3.96 -21.66 -2.97
CA ASN A 848 -4.26 -23.03 -3.37
C ASN A 848 -3.43 -23.43 -4.60
N GLU A 849 -3.31 -22.52 -5.58
CA GLU A 849 -2.50 -22.70 -6.77
C GLU A 849 -1.77 -21.40 -7.15
N VAL A 850 -0.60 -21.55 -7.78
CA VAL A 850 0.16 -20.46 -8.40
C VAL A 850 0.12 -20.68 -9.91
N ILE A 851 -0.31 -19.68 -10.65
CA ILE A 851 -0.51 -19.73 -12.11
C ILE A 851 0.49 -18.77 -12.78
N GLY A 852 1.20 -19.25 -13.80
CA GLY A 852 2.22 -18.47 -14.51
C GLY A 852 3.54 -18.31 -13.74
N SER A 853 4.27 -17.22 -13.99
CA SER A 853 5.63 -16.96 -13.47
C SER A 853 5.69 -15.98 -12.29
N ILE A 854 4.59 -15.80 -11.55
CA ILE A 854 4.52 -14.91 -10.39
C ILE A 854 5.29 -15.51 -9.21
N SER A 855 6.22 -14.73 -8.64
CA SER A 855 7.11 -15.17 -7.57
C SER A 855 6.80 -14.53 -6.23
N ASP A 856 6.24 -13.33 -6.22
CA ASP A 856 5.98 -12.55 -5.02
C ASP A 856 4.71 -11.69 -5.14
N PHE A 857 4.40 -10.98 -4.05
CA PHE A 857 3.24 -10.08 -3.98
C PHE A 857 3.61 -8.60 -4.19
N ASN A 858 4.71 -8.32 -4.92
CA ASN A 858 5.15 -6.93 -5.16
C ASN A 858 4.35 -6.26 -6.29
N SER A 859 3.62 -7.02 -7.11
CA SER A 859 2.93 -6.51 -8.30
C SER A 859 1.58 -7.19 -8.56
N ILE A 860 0.63 -7.00 -7.64
CA ILE A 860 -0.74 -7.51 -7.72
C ILE A 860 -1.67 -6.43 -8.30
N ARG A 861 -1.90 -6.46 -9.62
CA ARG A 861 -2.65 -5.41 -10.33
C ARG A 861 -4.16 -5.62 -10.35
N PHE A 862 -4.60 -6.87 -10.40
CA PHE A 862 -6.00 -7.23 -10.59
C PHE A 862 -6.46 -8.24 -9.56
N MET A 863 -7.76 -8.21 -9.30
CA MET A 863 -8.49 -9.26 -8.59
C MET A 863 -9.60 -9.79 -9.49
N ARG A 864 -9.71 -11.11 -9.66
CA ARG A 864 -10.82 -11.79 -10.36
C ARG A 864 -11.54 -12.70 -9.39
N MET A 865 -12.86 -12.54 -9.27
CA MET A 865 -13.72 -13.43 -8.51
C MET A 865 -14.60 -14.22 -9.46
N PHE A 866 -14.75 -15.51 -9.23
CA PHE A 866 -15.64 -16.32 -10.04
C PHE A 866 -16.29 -17.47 -9.28
N LEU A 867 -17.50 -17.85 -9.71
CA LEU A 867 -18.28 -18.94 -9.16
C LEU A 867 -18.32 -20.10 -10.16
N THR A 868 -18.27 -21.32 -9.66
CA THR A 868 -18.38 -22.56 -10.44
C THR A 868 -18.91 -23.69 -9.55
N ARG A 869 -19.27 -24.85 -10.10
CA ARG A 869 -19.72 -26.04 -9.34
C ARG A 869 -21.08 -25.90 -8.65
N PHE A 870 -21.85 -24.84 -8.95
CA PHE A 870 -23.23 -24.70 -8.50
C PHE A 870 -24.17 -25.47 -9.42
N LYS A 871 -25.19 -26.12 -8.83
CA LYS A 871 -26.24 -26.83 -9.58
C LYS A 871 -27.53 -26.03 -9.69
N ILE A 872 -27.75 -25.09 -8.77
CA ILE A 872 -28.92 -24.23 -8.70
C ILE A 872 -28.47 -22.78 -8.55
N PRO A 873 -29.33 -21.79 -8.84
CA PRO A 873 -28.99 -20.38 -8.63
C PRO A 873 -28.65 -20.07 -7.18
N VAL A 874 -27.79 -19.08 -6.97
CA VAL A 874 -27.37 -18.62 -5.64
C VAL A 874 -27.20 -17.11 -5.62
N VAL A 875 -27.50 -16.48 -4.48
CA VAL A 875 -27.19 -15.07 -4.22
C VAL A 875 -26.22 -14.99 -3.05
N LEU A 876 -24.97 -14.63 -3.32
CA LEU A 876 -23.96 -14.39 -2.28
C LEU A 876 -23.99 -12.92 -1.89
N ARG A 877 -24.35 -12.64 -0.63
CA ARG A 877 -24.45 -11.27 -0.12
C ARG A 877 -23.30 -10.97 0.83
N PHE A 878 -22.39 -10.12 0.37
CA PHE A 878 -21.24 -9.69 1.14
C PHE A 878 -21.62 -8.46 1.96
N GLY A 879 -21.60 -8.57 3.28
CA GLY A 879 -21.84 -7.46 4.21
C GLY A 879 -20.72 -6.44 4.17
N ASP A 880 -19.48 -6.94 4.19
CA ASP A 880 -18.26 -6.21 3.84
C ASP A 880 -17.38 -7.14 3.02
N LEU A 881 -16.66 -6.60 2.03
CA LEU A 881 -15.64 -7.32 1.25
C LEU A 881 -14.41 -6.41 1.13
N GLN A 882 -13.31 -6.83 1.73
CA GLN A 882 -12.14 -5.98 1.93
C GLN A 882 -10.82 -6.75 1.85
N LEU A 883 -9.77 -6.05 1.42
CA LEU A 883 -8.39 -6.46 1.65
C LEU A 883 -7.93 -5.90 3.00
N VAL A 884 -7.44 -6.75 3.88
CA VAL A 884 -6.97 -6.31 5.21
C VAL A 884 -5.46 -6.25 5.20
N ARG A 885 -4.91 -5.06 5.47
CA ARG A 885 -3.48 -4.89 5.74
C ARG A 885 -3.22 -4.82 7.24
N GLY A 886 -2.14 -5.46 7.67
CA GLY A 886 -1.66 -5.42 9.04
C GLY A 886 -0.55 -4.38 9.24
N ASP A 887 -0.43 -3.80 10.42
CA ASP A 887 0.78 -3.08 10.83
C ASP A 887 1.83 -4.03 11.45
N TRP A 888 1.37 -5.14 12.01
CA TRP A 888 2.19 -6.24 12.49
C TRP A 888 2.41 -7.26 11.38
N ARG A 889 3.65 -7.75 11.23
CA ARG A 889 4.05 -8.72 10.21
C ARG A 889 4.33 -10.08 10.86
N ARG A 890 3.95 -11.16 10.19
CA ARG A 890 4.38 -12.50 10.57
C ARG A 890 5.88 -12.67 10.33
N TYR A 891 6.58 -13.25 11.31
CA TYR A 891 7.94 -13.71 11.12
C TYR A 891 7.92 -15.09 10.47
N THR A 892 8.36 -15.19 9.21
CA THR A 892 8.23 -16.40 8.38
C THR A 892 9.47 -17.29 8.39
N LYS A 893 10.39 -17.10 9.33
CA LYS A 893 11.60 -17.91 9.51
C LYS A 893 11.63 -18.59 10.88
N THR A 894 12.49 -19.59 11.05
CA THR A 894 12.73 -20.22 12.36
C THR A 894 13.40 -19.25 13.33
N LEU A 895 13.00 -19.30 14.61
CA LEU A 895 13.58 -18.50 15.71
C LEU A 895 14.41 -19.34 16.68
N ASP A 896 14.80 -20.56 16.27
CA ASP A 896 15.64 -21.45 17.05
C ASP A 896 17.10 -21.02 16.91
N GLU A 897 17.73 -20.63 18.02
CA GLU A 897 19.14 -20.19 18.08
C GLU A 897 20.13 -21.27 17.63
N THR A 898 19.72 -22.54 17.63
CA THR A 898 20.54 -23.66 17.13
C THR A 898 20.54 -23.77 15.60
N ILE A 899 19.60 -23.09 14.93
CA ILE A 899 19.45 -23.06 13.47
C ILE A 899 19.97 -21.71 12.95
N ASN A 900 21.24 -21.67 12.58
CA ASN A 900 21.88 -20.49 12.00
C ASN A 900 22.53 -20.85 10.63
N PRO A 901 22.08 -20.25 9.51
CA PRO A 901 21.06 -19.20 9.40
C PRO A 901 19.63 -19.72 9.61
N PRO A 902 18.69 -18.84 10.05
CA PRO A 902 17.28 -19.15 10.08
C PRO A 902 16.76 -19.66 8.74
N ILE A 903 15.88 -20.66 8.77
CA ILE A 903 15.26 -21.25 7.58
C ILE A 903 13.81 -20.78 7.44
N ASP A 904 13.33 -20.63 6.21
CA ASP A 904 11.93 -20.28 5.96
C ASP A 904 10.99 -21.37 6.45
N LEU A 905 9.86 -20.94 7.03
CA LEU A 905 8.79 -21.83 7.47
C LEU A 905 8.15 -22.53 6.25
N THR A 906 7.77 -23.79 6.42
CA THR A 906 7.07 -24.53 5.37
C THR A 906 5.68 -23.93 5.11
N SER A 907 5.11 -24.18 3.92
CA SER A 907 3.75 -23.72 3.59
C SER A 907 2.69 -24.25 4.57
N GLU A 908 2.90 -25.42 5.16
CA GLU A 908 2.04 -25.96 6.21
C GLU A 908 2.15 -25.18 7.52
N GLN A 909 3.38 -24.89 7.97
CA GLN A 909 3.62 -24.06 9.16
C GLN A 909 3.04 -22.64 9.00
N ASN A 910 3.16 -22.05 7.80
CA ASN A 910 2.59 -20.73 7.50
C ASN A 910 1.06 -20.72 7.45
N ARG A 911 0.40 -21.83 7.05
CA ARG A 911 -1.06 -21.98 7.16
C ARG A 911 -1.53 -22.15 8.59
N ASN A 912 -0.71 -22.78 9.42
CA ASN A 912 -1.01 -23.00 10.83
C ASN A 912 -0.70 -21.76 11.71
N PHE A 913 -0.23 -20.65 11.12
CA PHE A 913 0.11 -19.42 11.83
C PHE A 913 -0.68 -18.22 11.26
N GLU A 914 -1.72 -17.82 11.98
CA GLU A 914 -2.64 -16.74 11.61
C GLU A 914 -2.44 -15.53 12.53
N VAL A 915 -2.50 -14.33 11.93
CA VAL A 915 -2.44 -13.04 12.65
C VAL A 915 -3.71 -12.27 12.34
N GLY A 916 -4.27 -11.58 13.33
CA GLY A 916 -5.54 -10.89 13.15
C GLY A 916 -5.70 -9.78 14.16
N VAL A 917 -6.89 -9.19 14.17
CA VAL A 917 -7.39 -8.50 15.35
C VAL A 917 -8.65 -9.19 15.86
N VAL A 918 -8.86 -9.04 17.15
CA VAL A 918 -10.16 -9.21 17.80
C VAL A 918 -10.56 -7.85 18.35
N ASN A 919 -11.82 -7.48 18.16
CA ASN A 919 -12.30 -6.17 18.60
C ASN A 919 -13.71 -6.20 19.17
N ILE A 920 -14.07 -5.16 19.92
CA ILE A 920 -15.37 -5.05 20.59
C ILE A 920 -16.53 -4.78 19.62
N GLN A 921 -16.28 -4.30 18.40
CA GLN A 921 -17.34 -3.99 17.44
C GLN A 921 -17.74 -5.21 16.59
N GLU A 922 -16.80 -6.11 16.33
CA GLU A 922 -16.96 -7.28 15.46
C GLU A 922 -17.04 -8.59 16.25
N ASN A 923 -16.35 -8.73 17.38
CA ASN A 923 -16.14 -10.01 18.06
C ASN A 923 -16.73 -10.04 19.49
N GLU A 924 -17.71 -9.20 19.77
CA GLU A 924 -18.38 -9.08 21.07
C GLU A 924 -19.19 -10.34 21.46
N ARG A 925 -19.59 -11.13 20.46
CA ARG A 925 -20.33 -12.39 20.61
C ARG A 925 -19.55 -13.62 20.14
N LYS A 926 -18.26 -13.45 19.84
CA LYS A 926 -17.38 -14.54 19.40
C LYS A 926 -17.49 -15.72 20.37
N GLN A 927 -17.50 -16.93 19.82
CA GLN A 927 -17.46 -18.19 20.58
C GLN A 927 -16.10 -18.87 20.36
N PRO A 928 -15.51 -19.52 21.38
CA PRO A 928 -16.07 -19.79 22.71
C PRO A 928 -16.00 -18.60 23.69
N ILE A 929 -15.02 -17.71 23.54
CA ILE A 929 -14.81 -16.56 24.43
C ILE A 929 -15.11 -15.25 23.68
N PRO A 930 -16.06 -14.43 24.17
CA PRO A 930 -16.34 -13.13 23.58
C PRO A 930 -15.24 -12.13 23.93
N TYR A 931 -14.95 -11.20 23.02
CA TYR A 931 -14.01 -10.12 23.31
C TYR A 931 -14.60 -9.14 24.34
N VAL A 932 -13.89 -8.91 25.44
CA VAL A 932 -14.27 -7.96 26.50
C VAL A 932 -13.09 -7.05 26.81
N LEU A 933 -13.36 -5.78 27.12
CA LEU A 933 -12.31 -4.79 27.39
C LEU A 933 -11.39 -5.25 28.55
N PRO A 934 -10.07 -5.05 28.43
CA PRO A 934 -9.15 -5.34 29.53
C PRO A 934 -9.48 -4.55 30.82
N PRO A 935 -9.16 -5.08 32.02
CA PRO A 935 -9.48 -4.42 33.27
C PRO A 935 -8.87 -3.01 33.37
N GLY A 936 -9.71 -2.02 33.68
CA GLY A 936 -9.29 -0.62 33.80
C GLY A 936 -9.22 0.15 32.48
N VAL A 937 -9.19 -0.55 31.33
CA VAL A 937 -9.25 0.05 30.00
C VAL A 937 -10.70 0.43 29.66
N ARG A 938 -10.87 1.56 28.97
CA ARG A 938 -12.18 2.08 28.56
C ARG A 938 -12.08 2.53 27.11
N ARG A 939 -13.17 2.30 26.36
CA ARG A 939 -13.31 2.82 24.99
C ARG A 939 -13.10 4.33 24.98
N GLU A 940 -12.31 4.80 24.03
CA GLU A 940 -12.10 6.24 23.86
C GLU A 940 -13.40 6.94 23.47
N ARG A 941 -13.57 8.18 23.93
CA ARG A 941 -14.75 8.98 23.64
C ARG A 941 -14.35 10.15 22.78
N LEU A 942 -14.82 10.13 21.54
CA LEU A 942 -14.64 11.24 20.62
C LEU A 942 -15.92 12.07 20.57
N GLN A 943 -15.78 13.38 20.68
CA GLN A 943 -16.90 14.30 20.52
C GLN A 943 -17.16 14.47 19.02
N GLY A 944 -18.20 13.82 18.51
CA GLY A 944 -18.71 14.06 17.16
C GLY A 944 -19.40 15.42 17.06
N THR A 945 -19.99 15.71 15.89
CA THR A 945 -20.67 17.00 15.66
C THR A 945 -21.87 17.20 16.58
N THR A 946 -22.57 16.12 16.92
CA THR A 946 -23.85 16.17 17.65
C THR A 946 -23.90 15.25 18.86
N THR A 947 -23.13 14.17 18.89
CA THR A 947 -23.12 13.18 19.97
C THR A 947 -21.70 12.74 20.33
N ILE A 948 -21.54 12.13 21.50
CA ILE A 948 -20.31 11.47 21.90
C ILE A 948 -20.32 10.07 21.29
N GLN A 949 -19.25 9.72 20.58
CA GLN A 949 -19.06 8.40 19.98
C GLN A 949 -17.99 7.64 20.76
N GLU A 950 -18.26 6.37 21.04
CA GLU A 950 -17.27 5.48 21.65
C GLU A 950 -16.49 4.79 20.52
N GLN A 951 -15.17 5.01 20.50
CA GLN A 951 -14.28 4.42 19.50
C GLN A 951 -14.17 2.91 19.70
N ASN A 952 -13.58 2.23 18.72
CA ASN A 952 -13.31 0.81 18.82
C ASN A 952 -12.30 0.53 19.95
N GLU A 953 -12.22 -0.74 20.35
CA GLU A 953 -11.13 -1.28 21.15
C GLU A 953 -10.66 -2.57 20.48
N GLN A 954 -9.38 -2.69 20.17
CA GLN A 954 -8.82 -3.84 19.47
C GLN A 954 -7.68 -4.50 20.24
N SER A 955 -7.43 -5.77 19.93
CA SER A 955 -6.24 -6.49 20.37
C SER A 955 -5.70 -7.37 19.25
N LEU A 956 -4.38 -7.56 19.24
CA LEU A 956 -3.72 -8.45 18.30
C LEU A 956 -4.13 -9.91 18.59
N LEU A 957 -4.60 -10.60 17.56
CA LEU A 957 -4.86 -12.03 17.58
C LEU A 957 -3.67 -12.75 16.98
N VAL A 958 -3.06 -13.65 17.75
CA VAL A 958 -2.04 -14.58 17.26
C VAL A 958 -2.56 -15.99 17.47
N LYS A 959 -2.80 -16.72 16.38
CA LYS A 959 -3.40 -18.05 16.42
C LYS A 959 -2.45 -19.06 15.77
N VAL A 960 -2.15 -20.11 16.51
CA VAL A 960 -1.19 -21.14 16.11
C VAL A 960 -1.80 -22.52 16.23
N LYS A 961 -1.61 -23.37 15.21
CA LYS A 961 -1.99 -24.79 15.22
C LYS A 961 -0.74 -25.67 15.16
N ASP A 962 -0.78 -26.83 15.80
CA ASP A 962 0.28 -27.85 15.76
C ASP A 962 1.70 -27.31 16.09
N LEU A 963 1.80 -26.39 17.07
CA LEU A 963 3.09 -25.87 17.53
C LEU A 963 3.87 -26.97 18.24
N LYS A 964 5.04 -27.33 17.73
CA LYS A 964 5.87 -28.37 18.35
C LYS A 964 6.58 -27.83 19.59
N ALA A 965 6.90 -28.73 20.52
CA ALA A 965 7.67 -28.38 21.71
C ALA A 965 9.01 -27.72 21.34
N GLY A 966 9.28 -26.54 21.93
CA GLY A 966 10.48 -25.75 21.67
C GLY A 966 10.41 -24.86 20.42
N GLU A 967 9.37 -24.97 19.58
CA GLU A 967 9.20 -24.05 18.45
C GLU A 967 8.58 -22.72 18.90
N THR A 968 9.07 -21.62 18.34
CA THR A 968 8.54 -20.27 18.56
C THR A 968 7.90 -19.73 17.28
N ARG A 969 6.83 -18.96 17.41
CA ARG A 969 6.24 -18.13 16.34
C ARG A 969 6.12 -16.71 16.85
N ALA A 970 6.47 -15.75 16.01
CA ALA A 970 6.47 -14.34 16.38
C ALA A 970 5.87 -13.48 15.28
N VAL A 971 5.39 -12.33 15.72
CA VAL A 971 4.99 -11.20 14.89
C VAL A 971 5.84 -10.02 15.28
N TYR A 972 6.16 -9.15 14.31
CA TYR A 972 7.02 -8.00 14.56
C TYR A 972 6.47 -6.74 13.90
N LYS A 973 6.89 -5.61 14.44
CA LYS A 973 6.63 -4.27 13.90
C LYS A 973 7.89 -3.43 14.08
N ASN A 974 8.33 -2.82 12.99
CA ASN A 974 9.54 -2.00 13.01
C ASN A 974 9.21 -0.61 13.56
N THR A 975 9.89 -0.24 14.64
CA THR A 975 9.62 0.99 15.40
C THR A 975 10.88 1.50 16.10
N SER A 976 10.87 2.74 16.56
CA SER A 976 11.96 3.36 17.30
C SER A 976 11.42 4.02 18.56
N PHE A 977 11.81 3.49 19.71
CA PHE A 977 11.38 4.00 21.02
C PHE A 977 12.59 4.17 21.95
N ASP A 978 12.54 5.21 22.77
CA ASP A 978 13.47 5.38 23.90
C ASP A 978 12.71 5.20 25.22
N LEU A 979 12.75 3.98 25.74
CA LEU A 979 12.00 3.62 26.95
C LEU A 979 12.72 3.94 28.25
N ARG A 980 13.91 4.57 28.22
CA ARG A 980 14.76 4.78 29.41
C ARG A 980 14.14 5.68 30.48
N MET A 981 13.17 6.51 30.10
CA MET A 981 12.46 7.40 31.03
C MET A 981 11.31 6.71 31.78
N PHE A 982 10.99 5.45 31.44
CA PHE A 982 9.87 4.70 32.01
C PHE A 982 10.36 3.61 32.96
N ASN A 983 9.63 3.38 34.06
CA ASN A 983 10.02 2.42 35.09
C ASN A 983 9.49 1.00 34.84
N ARG A 984 8.37 0.86 34.10
CA ARG A 984 7.67 -0.41 33.91
C ARG A 984 7.14 -0.49 32.49
N LEU A 985 7.30 -1.66 31.88
CA LEU A 985 6.60 -2.08 30.68
C LEU A 985 5.53 -3.08 31.10
N ARG A 986 4.30 -2.92 30.60
CA ARG A 986 3.16 -3.81 30.89
C ARG A 986 2.38 -4.07 29.61
N MET A 987 1.77 -5.25 29.51
CA MET A 987 0.99 -5.65 28.35
C MET A 987 -0.11 -6.60 28.78
N PHE A 988 -1.34 -6.34 28.34
CA PHE A 988 -2.42 -7.30 28.55
C PHE A 988 -2.30 -8.48 27.58
N ILE A 989 -2.37 -9.70 28.10
CA ILE A 989 -2.32 -10.93 27.30
C ILE A 989 -3.50 -11.82 27.67
N HIS A 990 -4.04 -12.54 26.70
CA HIS A 990 -5.07 -13.55 26.88
C HIS A 990 -4.73 -14.78 26.04
N ALA A 991 -4.98 -15.97 26.59
CA ALA A 991 -4.76 -17.24 25.95
C ALA A 991 -6.07 -18.03 25.94
N GLU A 992 -6.40 -18.64 24.80
CA GLU A 992 -7.57 -19.48 24.63
C GLU A 992 -7.25 -20.71 23.79
N SER A 993 -7.83 -21.85 24.17
CA SER A 993 -7.81 -23.08 23.36
C SER A 993 -8.63 -22.93 22.07
N ILE A 994 -8.18 -23.56 20.98
CA ILE A 994 -8.88 -23.53 19.69
C ILE A 994 -10.09 -24.47 19.74
N ALA A 995 -11.29 -23.95 19.53
CA ALA A 995 -12.51 -24.76 19.52
C ALA A 995 -12.42 -25.93 18.52
N GLY A 996 -12.75 -27.13 18.99
CA GLY A 996 -12.69 -28.36 18.18
C GLY A 996 -11.29 -29.01 18.11
N GLN A 997 -10.29 -28.45 18.77
CA GLN A 997 -8.97 -29.05 18.98
C GLN A 997 -8.81 -29.49 20.44
N PRO A 998 -7.81 -30.34 20.76
CA PRO A 998 -7.46 -30.63 22.15
C PRO A 998 -7.12 -29.33 22.91
N ASP A 999 -7.64 -29.21 24.13
CA ASP A 999 -7.38 -28.06 24.99
C ASP A 999 -5.88 -27.96 25.34
N VAL A 1000 -5.39 -26.73 25.42
CA VAL A 1000 -4.05 -26.40 25.89
C VAL A 1000 -4.07 -26.38 27.42
N ASN A 1001 -3.15 -27.08 28.08
CA ASN A 1001 -3.09 -27.02 29.55
C ASN A 1001 -2.35 -25.77 30.02
N ASP A 1002 -2.54 -25.44 31.29
CA ASP A 1002 -1.75 -24.41 31.96
C ASP A 1002 -0.25 -24.68 31.80
N ASP A 1003 0.50 -23.62 31.46
CA ASP A 1003 1.94 -23.60 31.25
C ASP A 1003 2.45 -24.39 30.01
N ASP A 1004 1.56 -24.90 29.14
CA ASP A 1004 1.96 -25.53 27.86
C ASP A 1004 2.43 -24.49 26.82
N LEU A 1005 2.00 -23.22 26.96
CA LEU A 1005 2.40 -22.11 26.10
C LEU A 1005 3.11 -21.02 26.89
N VAL A 1006 4.08 -20.37 26.25
CA VAL A 1006 4.81 -19.22 26.80
C VAL A 1006 4.64 -18.06 25.83
N ALA A 1007 4.15 -16.92 26.32
CA ALA A 1007 4.19 -15.67 25.57
C ALA A 1007 5.62 -15.14 25.58
N VAL A 1008 6.11 -14.75 24.41
CA VAL A 1008 7.45 -14.23 24.20
C VAL A 1008 7.35 -12.82 23.61
N ILE A 1009 7.99 -11.84 24.25
CA ILE A 1009 8.11 -10.48 23.74
C ILE A 1009 9.57 -10.15 23.57
N ARG A 1010 10.00 -9.87 22.34
CA ARG A 1010 11.36 -9.44 21.99
C ARG A 1010 11.40 -7.94 21.70
N LEU A 1011 12.36 -7.24 22.29
CA LEU A 1011 12.63 -5.80 22.08
C LEU A 1011 14.11 -5.60 21.81
N GLY A 1012 14.49 -5.11 20.64
CA GLY A 1012 15.90 -5.12 20.22
C GLY A 1012 16.18 -4.32 18.95
N SER A 1013 17.43 -4.37 18.49
CA SER A 1013 17.85 -3.82 17.20
C SER A 1013 17.47 -4.73 16.03
N ASP A 1014 17.34 -6.03 16.26
CA ASP A 1014 16.87 -7.02 15.29
C ASP A 1014 16.00 -8.11 15.95
N THR A 1015 15.51 -9.05 15.13
CA THR A 1015 14.52 -10.06 15.53
C THR A 1015 15.14 -11.36 16.07
N ASP A 1016 16.39 -11.63 15.73
CA ASP A 1016 17.02 -12.95 15.82
C ASP A 1016 18.35 -12.98 16.59
N ASP A 1017 19.12 -11.89 16.62
CA ASP A 1017 20.46 -11.88 17.22
C ASP A 1017 20.57 -10.97 18.46
N ASN A 1018 19.91 -9.81 18.47
CA ASN A 1018 20.15 -8.71 19.41
C ASN A 1018 18.85 -8.16 19.99
N PHE A 1019 18.33 -8.85 21.02
CA PHE A 1019 17.08 -8.49 21.68
C PHE A 1019 17.08 -8.77 23.19
N TYR A 1020 16.23 -8.05 23.91
CA TYR A 1020 15.74 -8.46 25.23
C TYR A 1020 14.49 -9.30 25.07
N GLN A 1021 14.48 -10.48 25.66
CA GLN A 1021 13.32 -11.38 25.65
C GLN A 1021 12.64 -11.40 27.02
N ILE A 1022 11.33 -11.17 27.02
CA ILE A 1022 10.46 -11.35 28.16
C ILE A 1022 9.62 -12.60 27.90
N GLU A 1023 9.57 -13.51 28.88
CA GLU A 1023 8.80 -14.75 28.80
C GLU A 1023 7.74 -14.79 29.91
N LEU A 1024 6.53 -15.18 29.55
CA LEU A 1024 5.42 -15.36 30.48
C LEU A 1024 4.69 -16.68 30.18
N PRO A 1025 4.75 -17.68 31.08
CA PRO A 1025 3.91 -18.88 30.98
C PRO A 1025 2.43 -18.51 30.98
N LEU A 1026 1.70 -18.98 29.98
CA LEU A 1026 0.28 -18.72 29.79
C LEU A 1026 -0.56 -19.80 30.47
N LYS A 1027 -1.75 -19.43 30.92
CA LYS A 1027 -2.73 -20.39 31.43
C LYS A 1027 -4.03 -20.23 30.66
N ASP A 1028 -4.74 -21.33 30.45
CA ASP A 1028 -5.99 -21.32 29.70
C ASP A 1028 -7.11 -20.81 30.61
N ASN A 1029 -7.27 -19.48 30.66
CA ASN A 1029 -8.17 -18.80 31.56
C ASN A 1029 -8.95 -17.71 30.81
N PRO A 1030 -10.28 -17.61 30.98
CA PRO A 1030 -11.09 -16.52 30.41
C PRO A 1030 -10.75 -15.10 30.90
N ALA A 1031 -9.83 -14.94 31.86
CA ALA A 1031 -9.41 -13.64 32.37
C ALA A 1031 -8.14 -13.10 31.68
N TRP A 1032 -8.00 -11.78 31.64
CA TRP A 1032 -6.80 -11.09 31.17
C TRP A 1032 -5.62 -11.26 32.14
N TYR A 1033 -4.42 -11.46 31.59
CA TYR A 1033 -3.12 -11.32 32.26
C TYR A 1033 -2.58 -9.91 32.05
N GLU A 1034 -1.85 -9.36 33.01
CA GLU A 1034 -1.14 -8.06 32.91
C GLU A 1034 0.37 -8.25 33.10
#